data_AF-A0A1F7FKH8-F1
#
_entry.id   AF-A0A1F7FKH8-F1
#
_cell.length_a   1.000
_cell.length_b   1.000
_cell.length_c   1.000
_cell.angle_alpha   90.00
_cell.angle_beta   90.00
_cell.angle_gamma   90.00
#
_symmetry.space_group_name_H-M   'P 1'
#
loop_
_entity.id
_entity.type
_entity.pdbx_description
1 polymer ?
#
loop_
_entity_poly.entity_id
_entity_poly.type
_entity_poly.pdbx_seq_one_letter_code
_entity_poly.pdbx_strand_id
1 'polypeptide(L)'
;MLKTIKPAKPSNLMLFVFWLVVFVLPIVSSKMFINAYSTEEARNIELSDRQALRREMEFFIADLDLGALIEKQTKQVEKNLQYEISNSSSTINPSLICGIARNLFEETAVCQPVLIAAYSPQDSQTEVLRLDPDYINPGRRSVEIILKYLNDSARGKASESQTRLYQQICGSLFGDLLQPGDQAGVLTSGFLSKGFGDRMFIYYNQLKTGKNKANSPFLLVMFAESKNGFRLLLSKARQRRENTALKRSYAMLQTFADRDYMRDRQNQLHYVAPLPPAVLRTGSHSRRDWYTSAISSGEALKKPGRLPFAVVSPAGERNKSGNISALDLANLALLAILFIGTALVQQIVTDRFAKTPINIKFALTILLSTTLPFAVLIVTAHKFAGHFNQTLVQNSLRNMSNDLYIVESNIHNHDQRQKLKISNFVAKLGSEVNQPADVLKEILDSSFGKLYCGYILFRNDATLIEKLPEESSITVDDRGKLMLMRDLTLAQVYSVFEHAGILSADFAKNIEKVPDFRRWRAYSVHYQPIDRNSSCMQDGEYFPVKMSERQFVRLSNHYLFPKTSAGKVWAGLTLLSDVRETAEDYLNKLPGLLFSNQERSLVTHTAVYRRNARKQIDMQKAWPQNALADKQMLQTANSLAADRNETSWFTTDVTGMISLFCARAVSDMPFVIAARTEIPVPAMLEGLLPILLLLAVLYLLLLIKLLSSVLTDIFLKPVNMMIQGLATIDQGNYPTIVDNSVNELGSLINDFNSMVEGMRQRRILERFISDEASQTISNNGFDGQSLSGSLVYRVVMFIHIRKFDEICEQIEPESVIRLLNIYFSTLEPEIAAHGGQIDKYIADAIMVSFARERTDNQPELAAAKTALRCLQRLPELNAALQSAGLPMIITGAGIAAGPVILGQIGAHRGRKDFTLIGDAVNLAARLESASHFGENPHILVAKPIEEMAANLLQLRFHDLLKVKGKQMAVEVFELEATS
;
A
#
# COMPACT_ATOMS: atom_id res chain seq x y z
N MET A 1 48.80 -44.22 -11.40
CA MET A 1 47.45 -44.23 -10.82
C MET A 1 46.78 -42.86 -11.06
N LEU A 2 45.53 -42.87 -11.54
CA LEU A 2 44.53 -41.78 -11.62
C LEU A 2 45.00 -40.37 -12.06
N LYS A 3 45.05 -40.13 -13.38
CA LYS A 3 45.33 -38.83 -14.03
C LYS A 3 44.07 -38.12 -14.54
N THR A 4 42.98 -38.09 -13.77
CA THR A 4 41.75 -37.38 -14.21
C THR A 4 41.27 -36.41 -13.13
N ILE A 5 41.24 -35.13 -13.47
CA ILE A 5 40.74 -34.06 -12.59
C ILE A 5 39.23 -33.91 -12.88
N LYS A 6 38.36 -34.19 -11.90
CA LYS A 6 36.89 -34.06 -12.02
C LYS A 6 36.33 -33.00 -11.06
N PRO A 7 35.25 -32.30 -11.42
CA PRO A 7 34.64 -31.27 -10.57
C PRO A 7 33.91 -31.84 -9.34
N ALA A 8 34.00 -31.15 -8.19
CA ALA A 8 33.33 -31.51 -6.93
C ALA A 8 31.80 -31.28 -6.96
N LYS A 9 31.03 -32.14 -6.28
CA LYS A 9 29.56 -32.02 -6.11
C LYS A 9 29.18 -30.90 -5.13
N PRO A 10 28.06 -30.19 -5.35
CA PRO A 10 27.59 -29.12 -4.44
C PRO A 10 27.17 -29.68 -3.06
N SER A 11 27.34 -28.87 -2.00
CA SER A 11 27.05 -29.27 -0.62
C SER A 11 25.55 -29.19 -0.28
N ASN A 12 25.10 -30.05 0.65
CA ASN A 12 23.71 -30.08 1.12
C ASN A 12 23.23 -28.73 1.69
N LEU A 13 24.14 -27.92 2.24
CA LEU A 13 23.85 -26.59 2.75
C LEU A 13 23.42 -25.63 1.63
N MET A 14 24.08 -25.67 0.46
CA MET A 14 23.68 -24.86 -0.70
C MET A 14 22.30 -25.26 -1.21
N LEU A 15 22.01 -26.56 -1.24
CA LEU A 15 20.70 -27.08 -1.62
C LEU A 15 19.60 -26.61 -0.65
N PHE A 16 19.86 -26.63 0.66
CA PHE A 16 18.89 -26.17 1.66
C PHE A 16 18.62 -24.66 1.57
N VAL A 17 19.68 -23.84 1.45
CA VAL A 17 19.55 -22.38 1.26
C VAL A 17 18.77 -22.06 -0.02
N PHE A 18 19.00 -22.84 -1.09
CA PHE A 18 18.24 -22.73 -2.32
C PHE A 18 16.73 -22.96 -2.12
N TRP A 19 16.34 -24.04 -1.44
CA TRP A 19 14.92 -24.33 -1.18
C TRP A 19 14.25 -23.26 -0.30
N LEU A 20 14.96 -22.75 0.70
CA LEU A 20 14.44 -21.72 1.60
C LEU A 20 14.19 -20.38 0.88
N VAL A 21 15.13 -19.95 0.03
CA VAL A 21 15.02 -18.68 -0.69
C VAL A 21 14.03 -18.75 -1.85
N VAL A 22 14.03 -19.84 -2.63
CA VAL A 22 13.21 -19.93 -3.85
C VAL A 22 11.74 -20.26 -3.56
N PHE A 23 11.46 -21.05 -2.51
CA PHE A 23 10.10 -21.52 -2.25
C PHE A 23 9.51 -20.98 -0.96
N VAL A 24 10.23 -21.05 0.17
CA VAL A 24 9.62 -20.72 1.48
C VAL A 24 9.32 -19.23 1.60
N LEU A 25 10.28 -18.36 1.23
CA LEU A 25 10.12 -16.91 1.38
C LEU A 25 8.96 -16.35 0.54
N PRO A 26 8.85 -16.66 -0.77
CA PRO A 26 7.74 -16.19 -1.61
C PRO A 26 6.37 -16.69 -1.16
N ILE A 27 6.28 -17.93 -0.65
CA ILE A 27 5.02 -18.49 -0.13
C ILE A 27 4.59 -17.74 1.14
N VAL A 28 5.51 -17.52 2.08
CA VAL A 28 5.19 -16.82 3.33
C VAL A 28 4.79 -15.37 3.05
N SER A 29 5.51 -14.65 2.19
CA SER A 29 5.15 -13.27 1.81
C SER A 29 3.82 -13.21 1.07
N SER A 30 3.55 -14.14 0.15
CA SER A 30 2.27 -14.19 -0.56
C SER A 30 1.12 -14.50 0.39
N LYS A 31 1.30 -15.44 1.34
CA LYS A 31 0.28 -15.80 2.33
C LYS A 31 -0.01 -14.67 3.32
N MET A 32 1.01 -13.93 3.76
CA MET A 32 0.80 -12.72 4.56
C MET A 32 0.04 -11.65 3.78
N PHE A 33 0.36 -11.45 2.50
CA PHE A 33 -0.33 -10.47 1.66
C PHE A 33 -1.78 -10.89 1.35
N ILE A 34 -2.02 -12.16 1.06
CA ILE A 34 -3.35 -12.73 0.83
C ILE A 34 -4.21 -12.62 2.10
N ASN A 35 -3.65 -12.88 3.28
CA ASN A 35 -4.35 -12.67 4.55
C ASN A 35 -4.62 -11.18 4.85
N ALA A 36 -3.68 -10.29 4.53
CA ALA A 36 -3.89 -8.85 4.67
C ALA A 36 -4.95 -8.34 3.69
N TYR A 37 -4.93 -8.82 2.44
CA TYR A 37 -5.93 -8.49 1.44
C TYR A 37 -7.29 -9.08 1.77
N SER A 38 -7.38 -10.30 2.30
CA SER A 38 -8.66 -10.93 2.66
C SER A 38 -9.29 -10.29 3.88
N THR A 39 -8.49 -9.90 4.87
CA THR A 39 -8.99 -9.13 6.01
C THR A 39 -9.46 -7.74 5.56
N GLU A 40 -8.79 -7.14 4.58
CA GLU A 40 -9.22 -5.86 4.00
C GLU A 40 -10.40 -6.01 3.02
N GLU A 41 -10.53 -7.11 2.28
CA GLU A 41 -11.67 -7.42 1.41
C GLU A 41 -12.90 -7.73 2.25
N ALA A 42 -12.75 -8.50 3.33
CA ALA A 42 -13.81 -8.70 4.33
C ALA A 42 -14.21 -7.37 4.98
N ARG A 43 -13.24 -6.50 5.29
CA ARG A 43 -13.52 -5.12 5.74
C ARG A 43 -14.16 -4.26 4.66
N ASN A 44 -13.79 -4.41 3.39
CA ASN A 44 -14.34 -3.64 2.26
C ASN A 44 -15.75 -4.10 1.92
N ILE A 45 -16.03 -5.40 2.02
CA ILE A 45 -17.38 -5.97 1.92
C ILE A 45 -18.20 -5.47 3.10
N GLU A 46 -17.67 -5.53 4.33
CA GLU A 46 -18.36 -4.98 5.50
C GLU A 46 -18.56 -3.47 5.36
N LEU A 47 -17.59 -2.70 4.87
CA LEU A 47 -17.70 -1.27 4.60
C LEU A 47 -18.69 -0.98 3.48
N SER A 48 -18.74 -1.80 2.43
CA SER A 48 -19.70 -1.71 1.33
C SER A 48 -21.12 -2.00 1.82
N ASP A 49 -21.30 -3.03 2.64
CA ASP A 49 -22.57 -3.36 3.28
C ASP A 49 -22.99 -2.24 4.23
N ARG A 50 -22.06 -1.73 5.05
CA ARG A 50 -22.25 -0.55 5.89
C ARG A 50 -22.68 0.66 5.05
N GLN A 51 -21.97 0.96 3.96
CA GLN A 51 -22.31 2.04 3.04
C GLN A 51 -23.65 1.84 2.35
N ALA A 52 -24.02 0.62 1.98
CA ALA A 52 -25.30 0.30 1.37
C ALA A 52 -26.44 0.53 2.38
N LEU A 53 -26.30 0.02 3.61
CA LEU A 53 -27.23 0.27 4.71
C LEU A 53 -27.33 1.77 5.05
N ARG A 54 -26.21 2.49 5.02
CA ARG A 54 -26.16 3.93 5.26
C ARG A 54 -26.81 4.75 4.15
N ARG A 55 -26.50 4.48 2.88
CA ARG A 55 -27.15 5.14 1.73
C ARG A 55 -28.65 4.87 1.76
N GLU A 56 -29.04 3.64 2.07
CA GLU A 56 -30.44 3.29 2.20
C GLU A 56 -31.12 4.02 3.37
N MET A 57 -30.42 4.24 4.48
CA MET A 57 -30.90 5.08 5.57
C MET A 57 -30.96 6.56 5.20
N GLU A 58 -29.98 7.09 4.46
CA GLU A 58 -30.01 8.45 3.94
C GLU A 58 -31.21 8.63 2.99
N PHE A 59 -31.48 7.67 2.11
CA PHE A 59 -32.69 7.65 1.30
C PHE A 59 -33.95 7.54 2.15
N PHE A 60 -33.95 6.70 3.19
CA PHE A 60 -35.09 6.57 4.09
C PHE A 60 -35.38 7.86 4.86
N ILE A 61 -34.34 8.54 5.37
CA ILE A 61 -34.47 9.83 6.06
C ILE A 61 -34.92 10.92 5.07
N ALA A 62 -34.40 10.93 3.84
CA ALA A 62 -34.83 11.86 2.79
C ALA A 62 -36.28 11.59 2.34
N ASP A 63 -36.70 10.33 2.28
CA ASP A 63 -38.09 9.93 2.03
C ASP A 63 -39.04 10.42 3.13
N LEU A 64 -38.50 10.70 4.33
CA LEU A 64 -39.22 11.26 5.47
C LEU A 64 -39.16 12.80 5.54
N ASP A 65 -38.67 13.49 4.50
CA ASP A 65 -38.75 14.94 4.42
C ASP A 65 -40.13 15.39 3.91
N LEU A 66 -40.95 15.88 4.84
CA LEU A 66 -42.29 16.38 4.56
C LEU A 66 -42.28 17.58 3.59
N GLY A 67 -41.27 18.46 3.68
CA GLY A 67 -41.18 19.66 2.84
C GLY A 67 -40.95 19.30 1.38
N ALA A 68 -40.00 18.40 1.11
CA ALA A 68 -39.73 17.92 -0.25
C ALA A 68 -40.94 17.22 -0.88
N LEU A 69 -41.73 16.48 -0.07
CA LEU A 69 -42.97 15.86 -0.54
C LEU A 69 -44.04 16.90 -0.90
N ILE A 70 -44.28 17.87 -0.01
CA ILE A 70 -45.23 18.97 -0.24
C ILE A 70 -44.85 19.77 -1.47
N GLU A 71 -43.56 20.08 -1.64
CA GLU A 71 -43.07 20.83 -2.80
C GLU A 71 -43.35 20.07 -4.10
N LYS A 72 -43.03 18.77 -4.14
CA LYS A 72 -43.28 17.92 -5.31
C LYS A 72 -44.77 17.82 -5.64
N GLN A 73 -45.61 17.64 -4.63
CA GLN A 73 -47.06 17.60 -4.78
C GLN A 73 -47.60 18.93 -5.30
N THR A 74 -47.15 20.04 -4.71
CA THR A 74 -47.60 21.39 -5.06
C THR A 74 -47.20 21.75 -6.48
N LYS A 75 -45.99 21.41 -6.93
CA LYS A 75 -45.55 21.61 -8.32
C LYS A 75 -46.35 20.75 -9.31
N GLN A 76 -46.74 19.53 -8.92
CA GLN A 76 -47.60 18.67 -9.75
C GLN A 76 -49.01 19.27 -9.89
N VAL A 77 -49.61 19.71 -8.78
CA VAL A 77 -50.91 20.39 -8.78
C VAL A 77 -50.85 21.69 -9.57
N GLU A 78 -49.79 22.48 -9.42
CA GLU A 78 -49.58 23.70 -10.21
C GLU A 78 -49.56 23.41 -11.72
N LYS A 79 -48.86 22.35 -12.15
CA LYS A 79 -48.80 21.97 -13.56
C LYS A 79 -50.18 21.59 -14.11
N ASN A 80 -50.95 20.82 -13.34
CA ASN A 80 -52.31 20.44 -13.70
C ASN A 80 -53.25 21.65 -13.71
N LEU A 81 -53.14 22.53 -12.70
CA LEU A 81 -53.88 23.78 -12.60
C LEU A 81 -53.60 24.71 -13.79
N GLN A 82 -52.34 24.83 -14.21
CA GLN A 82 -51.97 25.59 -15.41
C GLN A 82 -52.60 25.01 -16.68
N TYR A 83 -52.66 23.68 -16.80
CA TYR A 83 -53.31 23.01 -17.93
C TYR A 83 -54.82 23.29 -17.96
N GLU A 84 -55.51 23.17 -16.83
CA GLU A 84 -56.95 23.44 -16.74
C GLU A 84 -57.30 24.91 -16.99
N ILE A 85 -56.53 25.85 -16.43
CA ILE A 85 -56.71 27.29 -16.68
C ILE A 85 -56.46 27.63 -18.15
N SER A 86 -55.52 26.96 -18.82
CA SER A 86 -55.26 27.17 -20.25
C SER A 86 -56.38 26.67 -21.17
N ASN A 87 -57.20 25.72 -20.69
CA ASN A 87 -58.32 25.13 -21.42
C ASN A 87 -59.68 25.77 -21.09
N SER A 88 -59.78 26.59 -20.04
CA SER A 88 -61.02 27.28 -19.66
C SER A 88 -61.24 28.56 -20.47
N SER A 89 -62.43 28.72 -21.07
CA SER A 89 -62.82 29.89 -21.89
C SER A 89 -63.44 31.06 -21.09
N SER A 90 -63.53 30.95 -19.77
CA SER A 90 -64.10 31.96 -18.87
C SER A 90 -63.06 32.97 -18.36
N THR A 91 -63.52 34.16 -17.96
CA THR A 91 -62.69 35.15 -17.25
C THR A 91 -62.11 34.55 -15.98
N ILE A 92 -60.77 34.50 -15.90
CA ILE A 92 -60.03 33.89 -14.80
C ILE A 92 -60.17 34.76 -13.54
N ASN A 93 -61.07 34.37 -12.63
CA ASN A 93 -61.23 35.00 -11.32
C ASN A 93 -60.45 34.21 -10.24
N PRO A 94 -59.79 34.87 -9.27
CA PRO A 94 -59.21 34.23 -8.09
C PRO A 94 -60.07 33.16 -7.40
N SER A 95 -61.40 33.30 -7.38
CA SER A 95 -62.30 32.29 -6.78
C SER A 95 -62.33 30.97 -7.54
N LEU A 96 -62.30 31.01 -8.87
CA LEU A 96 -62.24 29.82 -9.73
C LEU A 96 -60.90 29.10 -9.57
N ILE A 97 -59.79 29.86 -9.46
CA ILE A 97 -58.44 29.30 -9.23
C ILE A 97 -58.39 28.56 -7.90
N CYS A 98 -58.88 29.17 -6.81
CA CYS A 98 -58.92 28.51 -5.51
C CYS A 98 -59.81 27.25 -5.52
N GLY A 99 -60.93 27.28 -6.24
CA GLY A 99 -61.84 26.14 -6.38
C GLY A 99 -61.22 24.96 -7.12
N ILE A 100 -60.57 25.21 -8.26
CA ILE A 100 -59.87 24.17 -9.04
C ILE A 100 -58.67 23.62 -8.25
N ALA A 101 -57.87 24.50 -7.63
CA ALA A 101 -56.73 24.09 -6.82
C ALA A 101 -57.15 23.17 -5.67
N ARG A 102 -58.27 23.47 -4.98
CA ARG A 102 -58.82 22.60 -3.94
C ARG A 102 -59.11 21.19 -4.48
N ASN A 103 -59.84 21.08 -5.58
CA ASN A 103 -60.21 19.77 -6.14
C ASN A 103 -58.97 18.96 -6.56
N LEU A 104 -57.98 19.60 -7.19
CA LEU A 104 -56.72 18.95 -7.55
C LEU A 104 -55.91 18.49 -6.34
N PHE A 105 -55.92 19.25 -5.24
CA PHE A 105 -55.34 18.80 -3.98
C PHE A 105 -56.15 17.66 -3.34
N GLU A 106 -57.48 17.62 -3.45
CA GLU A 106 -58.27 16.48 -2.97
C GLU A 106 -57.95 15.18 -3.74
N GLU A 107 -57.71 15.24 -5.05
CA GLU A 107 -57.42 14.07 -5.89
C GLU A 107 -55.98 13.56 -5.80
N THR A 108 -55.00 14.44 -5.61
CA THR A 108 -53.57 14.09 -5.73
C THR A 108 -52.80 14.12 -4.41
N ALA A 109 -53.34 14.69 -3.34
CA ALA A 109 -52.54 15.05 -2.17
C ALA A 109 -52.31 13.95 -1.14
N VAL A 110 -51.09 13.95 -0.61
CA VAL A 110 -50.74 13.28 0.65
C VAL A 110 -51.02 14.21 1.83
N CYS A 111 -50.83 15.52 1.64
CA CYS A 111 -51.11 16.56 2.63
C CYS A 111 -52.08 17.58 2.05
N GLN A 112 -53.20 17.79 2.74
CA GLN A 112 -54.18 18.80 2.34
C GLN A 112 -53.68 20.20 2.73
N PRO A 113 -53.81 21.19 1.83
CA PRO A 113 -53.53 22.57 2.19
C PRO A 113 -54.54 23.06 3.22
N VAL A 114 -54.06 23.92 4.10
CA VAL A 114 -54.87 24.57 5.13
C VAL A 114 -55.48 25.87 4.60
N LEU A 115 -54.76 26.53 3.70
CA LEU A 115 -55.19 27.76 3.06
C LEU A 115 -54.73 27.79 1.61
N ILE A 116 -55.63 28.21 0.72
CA ILE A 116 -55.33 28.50 -0.68
C ILE A 116 -55.78 29.94 -0.93
N ALA A 117 -54.88 30.80 -1.37
CA ALA A 117 -55.22 32.15 -1.79
C ALA A 117 -54.74 32.42 -3.21
N ALA A 118 -55.53 33.18 -3.94
CA ALA A 118 -55.22 33.61 -5.29
C ALA A 118 -55.34 35.13 -5.39
N TYR A 119 -54.43 35.76 -6.13
CA TYR A 119 -54.43 37.20 -6.39
C TYR A 119 -54.34 37.46 -7.89
N SER A 120 -55.26 38.29 -8.41
CA SER A 120 -55.24 38.77 -9.79
C SER A 120 -54.74 40.21 -9.84
N PRO A 121 -53.58 40.48 -10.48
CA PRO A 121 -53.06 41.85 -10.63
C PRO A 121 -53.94 42.74 -11.51
N GLN A 122 -54.73 42.17 -12.42
CA GLN A 122 -55.57 42.94 -13.35
C GLN A 122 -56.73 43.65 -12.64
N ASP A 123 -57.40 42.94 -11.73
CA ASP A 123 -58.62 43.43 -11.05
C ASP A 123 -58.37 43.83 -9.59
N SER A 124 -57.14 43.66 -9.09
CA SER A 124 -56.79 43.80 -7.66
C SER A 124 -57.69 42.99 -6.73
N GLN A 125 -58.20 41.85 -7.22
CA GLN A 125 -59.03 40.94 -6.43
C GLN A 125 -58.17 39.86 -5.79
N THR A 126 -58.44 39.59 -4.51
CA THR A 126 -57.81 38.51 -3.73
C THR A 126 -58.90 37.62 -3.17
N GLU A 127 -58.80 36.32 -3.43
CA GLU A 127 -59.63 35.31 -2.78
C GLU A 127 -58.77 34.50 -1.82
N VAL A 128 -59.32 34.20 -0.64
CA VAL A 128 -58.69 33.36 0.37
C VAL A 128 -59.68 32.27 0.75
N LEU A 129 -59.36 31.04 0.33
CA LEU A 129 -60.10 29.84 0.66
C LEU A 129 -59.43 29.15 1.85
N ARG A 130 -60.13 29.15 2.99
CA ARG A 130 -59.71 28.43 4.19
C ARG A 130 -60.29 27.03 4.16
N LEU A 131 -59.42 26.02 4.22
CA LEU A 131 -59.80 24.60 4.16
C LEU A 131 -59.80 23.96 5.54
N ASP A 132 -58.95 24.43 6.44
CA ASP A 132 -58.93 23.98 7.84
C ASP A 132 -59.25 25.17 8.79
N PRO A 133 -60.36 25.09 9.56
CA PRO A 133 -60.78 26.14 10.49
C PRO A 133 -59.90 26.25 11.75
N ASP A 134 -58.91 25.38 11.95
CA ASP A 134 -58.05 25.39 13.14
C ASP A 134 -56.82 26.30 13.00
N TYR A 135 -56.51 26.80 11.80
CA TYR A 135 -55.30 27.61 11.53
C TYR A 135 -55.60 29.09 11.24
N ILE A 136 -54.63 29.97 11.49
CA ILE A 136 -54.77 31.43 11.37
C ILE A 136 -55.34 31.81 10.01
N ASN A 137 -56.41 32.62 10.02
CA ASN A 137 -56.88 33.29 8.82
C ASN A 137 -56.13 34.63 8.67
N PRO A 138 -55.22 34.77 7.70
CA PRO A 138 -54.45 36.00 7.50
C PRO A 138 -55.32 37.19 7.05
N GLY A 139 -56.58 36.94 6.66
CA GLY A 139 -57.49 37.95 6.15
C GLY A 139 -57.18 38.34 4.70
N ARG A 140 -58.21 38.65 3.91
CA ARG A 140 -58.07 38.96 2.47
C ARG A 140 -57.11 40.12 2.21
N ARG A 141 -57.20 41.18 3.02
CA ARG A 141 -56.40 42.40 2.84
C ARG A 141 -54.91 42.20 3.11
N SER A 142 -54.58 41.40 4.11
CA SER A 142 -53.17 41.15 4.44
C SER A 142 -52.51 40.26 3.40
N VAL A 143 -53.22 39.25 2.90
CA VAL A 143 -52.76 38.39 1.79
C VAL A 143 -52.60 39.21 0.50
N GLU A 144 -53.51 40.15 0.23
CA GLU A 144 -53.39 41.09 -0.88
C GLU A 144 -52.11 41.94 -0.77
N ILE A 145 -51.82 42.49 0.41
CA ILE A 145 -50.60 43.28 0.65
C ILE A 145 -49.34 42.42 0.45
N ILE A 146 -49.34 41.18 0.95
CA ILE A 146 -48.25 40.22 0.80
C ILE A 146 -48.01 39.89 -0.67
N LEU A 147 -49.04 39.48 -1.41
CA LEU A 147 -48.92 39.06 -2.81
C LEU A 147 -48.59 40.23 -3.74
N LYS A 148 -49.15 41.41 -3.46
CA LYS A 148 -48.81 42.64 -4.18
C LYS A 148 -47.34 43.01 -3.97
N TYR A 149 -46.85 42.97 -2.73
CA TYR A 149 -45.45 43.21 -2.44
C TYR A 149 -44.52 42.22 -3.16
N LEU A 150 -44.81 40.92 -3.10
CA LEU A 150 -44.00 39.89 -3.77
C LEU A 150 -43.97 40.09 -5.29
N ASN A 151 -45.08 40.52 -5.90
CA ASN A 151 -45.13 40.88 -7.32
C ASN A 151 -44.33 42.15 -7.64
N ASP A 152 -44.44 43.20 -6.82
CA ASP A 152 -43.74 44.47 -7.03
C ASP A 152 -42.23 44.32 -6.79
N SER A 153 -41.84 43.50 -5.81
CA SER A 153 -40.45 43.10 -5.52
C SER A 153 -39.84 42.31 -6.67
N ALA A 154 -40.55 41.32 -7.23
CA ALA A 154 -40.09 40.56 -8.40
C ALA A 154 -39.88 41.44 -9.66
N ARG A 155 -40.50 42.63 -9.71
CA ARG A 155 -40.33 43.64 -10.77
C ARG A 155 -39.31 44.73 -10.43
N GLY A 156 -38.67 44.66 -9.26
CA GLY A 156 -37.73 45.67 -8.76
C GLY A 156 -38.37 47.02 -8.41
N LYS A 157 -39.69 47.05 -8.13
CA LYS A 157 -40.48 48.28 -7.88
C LYS A 157 -40.95 48.45 -6.44
N ALA A 158 -40.46 47.63 -5.50
CA ALA A 158 -40.85 47.72 -4.10
C ALA A 158 -40.25 48.98 -3.43
N SER A 159 -41.11 49.81 -2.80
CA SER A 159 -40.67 50.96 -2.00
C SER A 159 -40.27 50.57 -0.58
N GLU A 160 -39.39 51.35 0.06
CA GLU A 160 -38.91 51.07 1.43
C GLU A 160 -40.05 51.02 2.46
N SER A 161 -41.09 51.85 2.29
CA SER A 161 -42.30 51.81 3.11
C SER A 161 -43.11 50.54 2.91
N GLN A 162 -43.23 50.04 1.68
CA GLN A 162 -43.88 48.76 1.39
C GLN A 162 -43.07 47.59 1.96
N THR A 163 -41.74 47.64 1.93
CA THR A 163 -40.87 46.63 2.55
C THR A 163 -41.06 46.58 4.06
N ARG A 164 -41.08 47.74 4.74
CA ARG A 164 -41.33 47.79 6.19
C ARG A 164 -42.73 47.26 6.54
N LEU A 165 -43.75 47.64 5.77
CA LEU A 165 -45.13 47.18 5.97
C LEU A 165 -45.27 45.67 5.72
N TYR A 166 -44.64 45.15 4.65
CA TYR A 166 -44.56 43.73 4.36
C TYR A 166 -43.88 42.97 5.51
N GLN A 167 -42.71 43.42 5.96
CA GLN A 167 -41.98 42.79 7.08
C GLN A 167 -42.79 42.79 8.37
N GLN A 168 -43.51 43.88 8.67
CA GLN A 168 -44.39 43.96 9.84
C GLN A 168 -45.61 43.04 9.73
N ILE A 169 -46.27 43.00 8.56
CA ILE A 169 -47.44 42.14 8.34
C ILE A 169 -47.04 40.67 8.30
N CYS A 170 -45.94 40.30 7.64
CA CYS A 170 -45.42 38.94 7.64
C CYS A 170 -44.93 38.51 9.03
N GLY A 171 -44.19 39.37 9.73
CA GLY A 171 -43.78 39.10 11.12
C GLY A 171 -44.98 38.95 12.05
N SER A 172 -46.04 39.72 11.84
CA SER A 172 -47.29 39.59 12.60
C SER A 172 -48.10 38.36 12.22
N LEU A 173 -48.24 38.02 10.94
CA LEU A 173 -49.15 36.93 10.51
C LEU A 173 -48.49 35.56 10.53
N PHE A 174 -47.22 35.50 10.14
CA PHE A 174 -46.48 34.26 9.94
C PHE A 174 -45.36 34.06 10.97
N GLY A 175 -44.95 35.12 11.67
CA GLY A 175 -43.82 35.09 12.61
C GLY A 175 -42.47 35.29 11.90
N ASP A 176 -41.42 35.53 12.70
CA ASP A 176 -40.08 35.85 12.20
C ASP A 176 -39.39 34.68 11.46
N LEU A 177 -39.91 33.46 11.64
CA LEU A 177 -39.33 32.22 11.14
C LEU A 177 -40.00 31.69 9.87
N LEU A 178 -41.13 32.29 9.46
CA LEU A 178 -41.89 31.86 8.30
C LEU A 178 -42.22 33.09 7.46
N GLN A 179 -41.41 33.37 6.45
CA GLN A 179 -41.70 34.42 5.48
C GLN A 179 -41.94 33.79 4.10
N PRO A 180 -42.93 34.27 3.33
CA PRO A 180 -43.06 33.89 1.93
C PRO A 180 -41.74 34.20 1.21
N GLY A 181 -41.17 33.21 0.52
CA GLY A 181 -39.88 33.40 -0.14
C GLY A 181 -39.92 34.51 -1.20
N ASP A 182 -38.84 35.28 -1.30
CA ASP A 182 -38.70 36.35 -2.31
C ASP A 182 -38.67 35.80 -3.75
N GLN A 183 -38.36 34.50 -3.90
CA GLN A 183 -38.32 33.80 -5.19
C GLN A 183 -39.58 32.97 -5.40
N ALA A 184 -40.27 33.20 -6.53
CA ALA A 184 -41.44 32.43 -6.92
C ALA A 184 -41.09 30.96 -7.23
N GLY A 185 -41.93 30.03 -6.78
CA GLY A 185 -41.79 28.59 -7.02
C GLY A 185 -40.91 27.85 -6.01
N VAL A 186 -40.43 28.53 -4.96
CA VAL A 186 -39.70 27.94 -3.83
C VAL A 186 -40.67 27.67 -2.69
N LEU A 187 -40.67 26.44 -2.17
CA LEU A 187 -41.38 26.13 -0.94
C LEU A 187 -40.59 26.68 0.25
N THR A 188 -41.19 27.62 0.96
CA THR A 188 -40.64 28.13 2.22
C THR A 188 -41.25 27.36 3.38
N SER A 189 -40.41 26.82 4.26
CA SER A 189 -40.86 26.17 5.48
C SER A 189 -40.41 26.97 6.69
N GLY A 190 -41.26 27.05 7.70
CA GLY A 190 -40.98 27.80 8.90
C GLY A 190 -41.99 27.49 9.97
N PHE A 191 -41.79 28.05 11.15
CA PHE A 191 -42.69 27.84 12.28
C PHE A 191 -43.57 29.06 12.44
N LEU A 192 -44.88 28.82 12.46
CA LEU A 192 -45.85 29.86 12.71
C LEU A 192 -45.90 30.14 14.22
N SER A 193 -45.32 31.27 14.64
CA SER A 193 -45.23 31.61 16.07
C SER A 193 -46.58 31.83 16.76
N LYS A 194 -47.64 32.09 15.98
CA LYS A 194 -49.01 32.35 16.46
C LYS A 194 -49.98 31.17 16.29
N GLY A 195 -49.47 30.02 15.82
CA GLY A 195 -50.27 28.91 15.30
C GLY A 195 -49.88 27.55 15.86
N PHE A 196 -49.78 27.44 17.19
CA PHE A 196 -49.54 26.20 17.93
C PHE A 196 -48.21 25.53 17.56
N GLY A 197 -47.28 26.32 17.02
CA GLY A 197 -45.95 25.92 16.58
C GLY A 197 -45.92 24.81 15.52
N ASP A 198 -46.97 24.70 14.71
CA ASP A 198 -46.97 23.83 13.52
C ASP A 198 -45.90 24.32 12.53
N ARG A 199 -45.12 23.37 11.99
CA ARG A 199 -44.29 23.66 10.83
C ARG A 199 -45.23 23.89 9.65
N MET A 200 -45.24 25.12 9.18
CA MET A 200 -46.02 25.53 8.03
C MET A 200 -45.13 25.58 6.81
N PHE A 201 -45.71 25.24 5.68
CA PHE A 201 -45.06 25.37 4.38
C PHE A 201 -45.86 26.36 3.55
N ILE A 202 -45.23 27.47 3.19
CA ILE A 202 -45.79 28.47 2.30
C ILE A 202 -45.17 28.24 0.93
N TYR A 203 -46.03 27.91 -0.02
CA TYR A 203 -45.71 27.90 -1.44
C TYR A 203 -46.32 29.13 -2.09
N TYR A 204 -45.50 29.89 -2.78
CA TYR A 204 -45.95 31.02 -3.58
C TYR A 204 -45.40 30.89 -4.99
N ASN A 205 -46.27 30.96 -6.00
CA ASN A 205 -45.82 31.00 -7.39
C ASN A 205 -46.78 31.78 -8.30
N GLN A 206 -46.26 32.20 -9.45
CA GLN A 206 -47.02 32.85 -10.51
C GLN A 206 -47.52 31.80 -11.53
N LEU A 207 -48.84 31.77 -11.78
CA LEU A 207 -49.44 30.83 -12.73
C LEU A 207 -49.31 31.36 -14.15
N LYS A 208 -48.56 30.67 -15.02
CA LYS A 208 -48.32 31.15 -16.40
C LYS A 208 -49.60 31.06 -17.24
N THR A 209 -50.27 32.19 -17.44
CA THR A 209 -51.46 32.32 -18.29
C THR A 209 -51.11 33.07 -19.58
N GLY A 210 -50.90 32.34 -20.69
CA GLY A 210 -50.68 32.93 -22.02
C GLY A 210 -49.42 33.79 -22.20
N LYS A 211 -49.37 34.60 -23.29
CA LYS A 211 -48.15 35.31 -23.76
C LYS A 211 -47.69 36.48 -22.88
N ASN A 212 -48.50 36.99 -21.94
CA ASN A 212 -48.19 38.22 -21.22
C ASN A 212 -47.95 37.99 -19.71
N LYS A 213 -46.70 37.76 -19.32
CA LYS A 213 -46.28 37.42 -17.94
C LYS A 213 -46.66 38.47 -16.87
N ALA A 214 -46.95 39.72 -17.28
CA ALA A 214 -47.21 40.82 -16.34
C ALA A 214 -48.61 40.79 -15.69
N ASN A 215 -49.54 40.00 -16.22
CA ASN A 215 -50.94 39.97 -15.76
C ASN A 215 -51.39 38.60 -15.23
N SER A 216 -50.45 37.69 -15.06
CA SER A 216 -50.74 36.34 -14.60
C SER A 216 -51.09 36.30 -13.11
N PRO A 217 -52.12 35.54 -12.70
CA PRO A 217 -52.54 35.42 -11.31
C PRO A 217 -51.49 34.68 -10.47
N PHE A 218 -51.45 35.03 -9.20
CA PHE A 218 -50.57 34.43 -8.20
C PHE A 218 -51.33 33.45 -7.35
N LEU A 219 -50.65 32.37 -6.98
CA LEU A 219 -51.16 31.35 -6.08
C LEU A 219 -50.29 31.30 -4.83
N LEU A 220 -50.92 31.44 -3.67
CA LEU A 220 -50.35 31.19 -2.36
C LEU A 220 -51.02 29.95 -1.79
N VAL A 221 -50.25 28.93 -1.47
CA VAL A 221 -50.75 27.74 -0.80
C VAL A 221 -50.01 27.58 0.51
N MET A 222 -50.76 27.38 1.59
CA MET A 222 -50.20 27.09 2.90
C MET A 222 -50.57 25.67 3.29
N PHE A 223 -49.57 24.89 3.66
CA PHE A 223 -49.74 23.58 4.24
C PHE A 223 -49.37 23.65 5.72
N ALA A 224 -50.14 22.95 6.53
CA ALA A 224 -49.74 22.65 7.88
C ALA A 224 -49.35 21.19 8.01
N GLU A 225 -48.39 20.95 8.89
CA GLU A 225 -48.04 19.63 9.31
C GLU A 225 -49.16 19.00 10.17
N SER A 226 -49.62 17.79 9.82
CA SER A 226 -50.71 17.13 10.54
C SER A 226 -50.26 15.88 11.30
N LYS A 227 -50.97 15.54 12.38
CA LYS A 227 -50.70 14.36 13.23
C LYS A 227 -50.75 13.03 12.46
N ASN A 228 -51.64 12.92 11.48
CA ASN A 228 -51.76 11.74 10.62
C ASN A 228 -50.73 11.78 9.47
N GLY A 229 -50.16 12.95 9.18
CA GLY A 229 -49.18 13.19 8.13
C GLY A 229 -47.96 12.30 8.25
N PHE A 230 -47.35 12.18 9.43
CA PHE A 230 -46.17 11.33 9.59
C PHE A 230 -46.45 9.84 9.49
N ARG A 231 -47.59 9.36 10.00
CA ARG A 231 -47.95 7.94 9.85
C ARG A 231 -48.15 7.58 8.38
N LEU A 232 -48.77 8.48 7.62
CA LEU A 232 -48.98 8.34 6.17
C LEU A 232 -47.67 8.52 5.37
N LEU A 233 -46.81 9.46 5.78
CA LEU A 233 -45.47 9.68 5.23
C LEU A 233 -44.61 8.43 5.44
N LEU A 234 -44.60 7.89 6.66
CA LEU A 234 -43.88 6.68 7.04
C LEU A 234 -44.40 5.45 6.30
N SER A 235 -45.71 5.30 6.12
CA SER A 235 -46.28 4.19 5.34
C SER A 235 -45.87 4.30 3.87
N LYS A 236 -45.92 5.50 3.28
CA LYS A 236 -45.45 5.72 1.89
C LYS A 236 -43.95 5.53 1.76
N ALA A 237 -43.14 6.03 2.69
CA ALA A 237 -41.70 5.83 2.71
C ALA A 237 -41.33 4.35 2.81
N ARG A 238 -42.14 3.52 3.49
CA ARG A 238 -41.96 2.06 3.51
C ARG A 238 -42.35 1.39 2.18
N GLN A 239 -43.41 1.86 1.52
CA GLN A 239 -43.95 1.26 0.29
C GLN A 239 -43.22 1.68 -0.99
N ARG A 240 -42.58 2.86 -1.02
CA ARG A 240 -42.01 3.48 -2.24
C ARG A 240 -40.86 2.68 -2.87
N ARG A 241 -40.28 1.72 -2.15
CA ARG A 241 -39.15 0.88 -2.59
C ARG A 241 -39.27 -0.56 -2.08
N GLU A 242 -40.42 -1.22 -2.24
CA GLU A 242 -40.59 -2.63 -1.86
C GLU A 242 -39.67 -3.63 -2.62
N ASN A 243 -38.88 -3.17 -3.60
CA ASN A 243 -37.88 -3.99 -4.32
C ASN A 243 -36.46 -3.94 -3.75
N THR A 244 -36.22 -3.32 -2.59
CA THR A 244 -34.89 -3.35 -1.96
C THR A 244 -34.70 -4.63 -1.14
N ALA A 245 -33.57 -5.31 -1.28
CA ALA A 245 -33.13 -6.43 -0.43
C ALA A 245 -32.85 -6.00 1.04
N LEU A 246 -33.39 -4.85 1.47
CA LEU A 246 -33.20 -4.23 2.77
C LEU A 246 -34.58 -3.93 3.37
N LYS A 247 -34.78 -4.27 4.65
CA LYS A 247 -35.99 -3.97 5.41
C LYS A 247 -35.79 -2.70 6.25
N ARG A 248 -36.79 -1.83 6.21
CA ARG A 248 -36.86 -0.58 6.98
C ARG A 248 -37.75 -0.81 8.20
N SER A 249 -37.24 -0.56 9.40
CA SER A 249 -38.00 -0.71 10.65
C SER A 249 -37.77 0.48 11.59
N TYR A 250 -38.59 0.56 12.63
CA TYR A 250 -38.57 1.66 13.58
C TYR A 250 -38.58 1.14 15.02
N ALA A 251 -37.66 1.62 15.85
CA ALA A 251 -37.52 1.14 17.22
C ALA A 251 -37.15 2.25 18.20
N MET A 252 -37.56 2.07 19.46
CA MET A 252 -37.11 2.88 20.59
C MET A 252 -35.91 2.20 21.25
N LEU A 253 -34.70 2.71 20.99
CA LEU A 253 -33.46 2.17 21.55
C LEU A 253 -32.95 3.08 22.68
N GLN A 254 -32.29 2.48 23.68
CA GLN A 254 -31.53 3.23 24.69
C GLN A 254 -30.43 4.03 24.00
N THR A 255 -30.19 5.25 24.50
CA THR A 255 -29.03 6.09 24.23
C THR A 255 -27.81 5.27 24.63
N PHE A 256 -27.29 4.50 23.70
CA PHE A 256 -25.96 3.95 23.78
C PHE A 256 -25.03 4.99 23.17
N ALA A 257 -23.92 5.25 23.85
CA ALA A 257 -22.85 6.10 23.34
C ALA A 257 -22.19 5.50 22.08
N ASP A 258 -22.29 4.18 21.91
CA ASP A 258 -21.85 3.46 20.72
C ASP A 258 -23.07 2.98 19.93
N ARG A 259 -23.27 3.48 18.70
CA ARG A 259 -23.68 2.68 17.52
C ARG A 259 -24.13 3.56 16.35
N ASP A 260 -23.41 3.43 15.24
CA ASP A 260 -23.91 3.56 13.87
C ASP A 260 -24.40 2.20 13.34
N TYR A 261 -23.67 1.12 13.64
CA TYR A 261 -24.01 -0.24 13.22
C TYR A 261 -24.13 -1.18 14.41
N MET A 262 -25.19 -1.97 14.46
CA MET A 262 -25.47 -2.97 15.48
C MET A 262 -25.47 -4.35 14.85
N ARG A 263 -24.82 -5.32 15.47
CA ARG A 263 -25.08 -6.73 15.16
C ARG A 263 -26.13 -7.29 16.10
N ASP A 264 -27.10 -8.03 15.54
CA ASP A 264 -28.07 -8.76 16.36
C ASP A 264 -27.48 -10.08 16.89
N ARG A 265 -28.27 -10.84 17.65
CA ARG A 265 -27.86 -12.16 18.17
C ARG A 265 -27.57 -13.20 17.08
N GLN A 266 -27.99 -12.94 15.85
CA GLN A 266 -27.76 -13.76 14.66
C GLN A 266 -26.57 -13.23 13.82
N ASN A 267 -25.81 -12.27 14.38
CA ASN A 267 -24.65 -11.62 13.77
C ASN A 267 -24.96 -10.80 12.49
N GLN A 268 -26.24 -10.49 12.23
CA GLN A 268 -26.62 -9.64 11.10
C GLN A 268 -26.33 -8.18 11.40
N LEU A 269 -25.79 -7.47 10.41
CA LEU A 269 -25.45 -6.05 10.51
C LEU A 269 -26.70 -5.18 10.29
N HIS A 270 -27.02 -4.34 11.26
CA HIS A 270 -28.10 -3.37 11.23
C HIS A 270 -27.51 -1.97 11.28
N TYR A 271 -27.98 -1.04 10.46
CA TYR A 271 -27.63 0.37 10.61
C TYR A 271 -28.73 1.09 11.38
N VAL A 272 -28.33 1.76 12.44
CA VAL A 272 -29.23 2.43 13.39
C VAL A 272 -28.87 3.91 13.39
N ALA A 273 -29.79 4.75 12.91
CA ALA A 273 -29.58 6.19 12.85
C ALA A 273 -30.71 6.91 13.59
N PRO A 274 -30.39 7.95 14.41
CA PRO A 274 -31.41 8.75 15.03
C PRO A 274 -32.19 9.45 13.93
N LEU A 275 -33.53 9.44 14.01
CA LEU A 275 -34.28 10.29 13.10
C LEU A 275 -34.03 11.76 13.44
N PRO A 276 -33.88 12.63 12.44
CA PRO A 276 -33.80 14.06 12.67
C PRO A 276 -34.98 14.54 13.53
N PRO A 277 -34.74 15.40 14.53
CA PRO A 277 -35.83 16.01 15.29
C PRO A 277 -36.86 16.70 14.38
N ALA A 278 -36.42 17.28 13.26
CA ALA A 278 -37.30 17.89 12.26
C ALA A 278 -38.28 16.89 11.58
N VAL A 279 -37.91 15.61 11.51
CA VAL A 279 -38.74 14.52 10.97
C VAL A 279 -39.65 13.93 12.05
N LEU A 280 -39.23 14.00 13.32
CA LEU A 280 -39.98 13.48 14.47
C LEU A 280 -41.01 14.47 15.03
N ARG A 281 -40.79 15.77 14.77
CA ARG A 281 -41.65 16.89 15.15
C ARG A 281 -42.84 17.08 14.24
N THR A 282 -43.37 15.97 13.75
CA THR A 282 -44.56 16.00 12.92
C THR A 282 -45.81 16.14 13.79
N GLY A 283 -46.40 17.33 13.76
CA GLY A 283 -47.66 17.69 14.42
C GLY A 283 -47.51 18.85 15.41
N SER A 284 -48.62 19.51 15.72
CA SER A 284 -48.62 20.73 16.54
C SER A 284 -48.15 20.51 17.97
N HIS A 285 -47.53 21.54 18.55
CA HIS A 285 -47.16 21.56 19.96
C HIS A 285 -48.38 21.37 20.88
N SER A 286 -49.60 21.71 20.43
CA SER A 286 -50.85 21.50 21.17
C SER A 286 -51.50 20.12 20.96
N ARG A 287 -51.32 19.47 19.80
CA ARG A 287 -51.93 18.18 19.45
C ARG A 287 -51.10 16.95 19.87
N ARG A 288 -49.99 17.23 20.57
CA ARG A 288 -48.88 16.31 20.89
C ARG A 288 -48.29 15.77 19.59
N ASP A 289 -47.16 16.34 19.15
CA ASP A 289 -46.33 15.73 18.11
C ASP A 289 -46.03 14.28 18.49
N TRP A 290 -45.71 13.44 17.51
CA TRP A 290 -45.47 12.02 17.78
C TRP A 290 -44.41 11.81 18.88
N TYR A 291 -43.39 12.66 18.90
CA TYR A 291 -42.31 12.68 19.87
C TYR A 291 -42.79 12.98 21.31
N THR A 292 -43.54 14.05 21.53
CA THR A 292 -44.13 14.47 22.81
C THR A 292 -45.25 13.53 23.23
N SER A 293 -46.00 12.96 22.30
CA SER A 293 -46.99 11.91 22.59
C SER A 293 -46.33 10.63 23.11
N ALA A 294 -45.19 10.22 22.55
CA ALA A 294 -44.41 9.07 23.02
C ALA A 294 -43.72 9.33 24.38
N ILE A 295 -43.36 10.58 24.66
CA ILE A 295 -42.81 11.00 25.96
C ILE A 295 -43.91 11.08 27.03
N SER A 296 -45.04 11.72 26.71
CA SER A 296 -46.15 11.94 27.64
C SER A 296 -46.97 10.69 27.94
N SER A 297 -47.00 9.67 27.05
CA SER A 297 -47.63 8.36 27.32
C SER A 297 -46.89 7.52 28.36
N GLY A 298 -45.73 7.98 28.83
CA GLY A 298 -44.89 7.25 29.77
C GLY A 298 -44.07 6.12 29.12
N GLU A 299 -44.25 5.83 27.83
CA GLU A 299 -43.45 4.81 27.13
C GLU A 299 -41.98 5.19 27.04
N ALA A 300 -41.66 6.47 26.82
CA ALA A 300 -40.29 6.97 26.90
C ALA A 300 -39.79 7.18 28.36
N LEU A 301 -40.70 7.27 29.34
CA LEU A 301 -40.38 7.42 30.77
C LEU A 301 -40.11 6.07 31.46
N LYS A 302 -40.67 4.95 30.97
CA LYS A 302 -40.46 3.60 31.53
C LYS A 302 -39.00 3.14 31.45
N LYS A 303 -38.17 3.73 30.57
CA LYS A 303 -36.71 3.53 30.52
C LYS A 303 -36.02 4.84 30.10
N PRO A 304 -35.34 5.56 31.01
CA PRO A 304 -34.75 6.87 30.71
C PRO A 304 -33.71 6.79 29.58
N GLY A 305 -33.77 7.77 28.67
CA GLY A 305 -32.78 7.91 27.59
C GLY A 305 -33.07 7.06 26.36
N ARG A 306 -34.30 6.93 25.87
CA ARG A 306 -34.56 6.32 24.54
C ARG A 306 -34.89 7.37 23.50
N LEU A 307 -34.11 7.41 22.42
CA LEU A 307 -34.48 8.19 21.23
C LEU A 307 -35.18 7.26 20.21
N PRO A 308 -36.03 7.81 19.36
CA PRO A 308 -36.64 7.05 18.27
C PRO A 308 -35.63 6.96 17.10
N PHE A 309 -35.30 5.74 16.69
CA PHE A 309 -34.32 5.47 15.65
C PHE A 309 -34.97 4.73 14.48
N ALA A 310 -34.47 5.04 13.29
CA ALA A 310 -34.69 4.19 12.13
C ALA A 310 -33.65 3.07 12.14
N VAL A 311 -34.10 1.86 11.78
CA VAL A 311 -33.23 0.70 11.64
C VAL A 311 -33.38 0.16 10.23
N VAL A 312 -32.28 0.12 9.49
CA VAL A 312 -32.21 -0.54 8.18
C VAL A 312 -31.43 -1.83 8.36
N SER A 313 -32.04 -2.94 7.96
CA SER A 313 -31.46 -4.28 8.05
C SER A 313 -31.49 -4.97 6.69
N PRO A 314 -30.60 -5.93 6.42
CA PRO A 314 -30.77 -6.84 5.30
C PRO A 314 -32.13 -7.55 5.38
N ALA A 315 -32.83 -7.65 4.25
CA ALA A 315 -33.95 -8.56 4.12
C ALA A 315 -33.36 -9.97 4.23
N GLY A 316 -33.72 -10.70 5.27
CA GLY A 316 -33.10 -11.99 5.58
C GLY A 316 -33.06 -12.91 4.37
N GLU A 317 -31.87 -13.06 3.79
CA GLU A 317 -31.52 -14.15 2.88
C GLU A 317 -30.22 -14.78 3.31
N ARG A 318 -30.27 -16.11 3.20
CA ARG A 318 -29.34 -17.14 3.63
C ARG A 318 -27.89 -16.83 3.25
N ASN A 319 -27.00 -17.23 4.15
CA ASN A 319 -25.61 -17.59 3.88
C ASN A 319 -25.37 -17.87 2.40
N LYS A 320 -24.74 -16.92 1.69
CA LYS A 320 -23.97 -17.22 0.48
C LYS A 320 -22.69 -17.95 0.90
N SER A 321 -22.84 -19.13 1.51
CA SER A 321 -21.77 -20.12 1.61
C SER A 321 -21.85 -20.96 0.34
N GLY A 322 -21.04 -20.62 -0.67
CA GLY A 322 -21.02 -21.42 -1.89
C GLY A 322 -20.21 -20.88 -3.06
N ASN A 323 -19.78 -19.62 -3.05
CA ASN A 323 -18.80 -19.19 -4.04
C ASN A 323 -17.40 -19.39 -3.48
N ILE A 324 -16.63 -20.24 -4.16
CA ILE A 324 -15.17 -20.33 -4.03
C ILE A 324 -14.66 -18.89 -4.04
N SER A 325 -14.09 -18.45 -2.93
CA SER A 325 -13.67 -17.06 -2.80
C SER A 325 -12.55 -16.79 -3.81
N ALA A 326 -12.40 -15.55 -4.29
CA ALA A 326 -11.25 -15.17 -5.11
C ALA A 326 -9.92 -15.53 -4.42
N LEU A 327 -9.94 -15.64 -3.08
CA LEU A 327 -8.87 -16.16 -2.22
C LEU A 327 -8.55 -17.63 -2.46
N ASP A 328 -9.57 -18.49 -2.54
CA ASP A 328 -9.40 -19.92 -2.82
C ASP A 328 -8.88 -20.13 -4.24
N LEU A 329 -9.34 -19.33 -5.19
CA LEU A 329 -8.87 -19.29 -6.57
C LEU A 329 -7.43 -18.77 -6.69
N ALA A 330 -7.06 -17.73 -5.92
CA ALA A 330 -5.69 -17.22 -5.87
C ALA A 330 -4.74 -18.21 -5.18
N ASN A 331 -5.16 -18.84 -4.09
CA ASN A 331 -4.41 -19.89 -3.41
C ASN A 331 -4.24 -21.12 -4.33
N LEU A 332 -5.28 -21.51 -5.08
CA LEU A 332 -5.21 -22.56 -6.10
C LEU A 332 -4.28 -22.17 -7.26
N ALA A 333 -4.32 -20.93 -7.74
CA ALA A 333 -3.41 -20.45 -8.79
C ALA A 333 -1.96 -20.42 -8.30
N LEU A 334 -1.71 -20.02 -7.05
CA LEU A 334 -0.38 -20.01 -6.45
C LEU A 334 0.13 -21.43 -6.23
N LEU A 335 -0.72 -22.36 -5.78
CA LEU A 335 -0.44 -23.79 -5.73
C LEU A 335 -0.18 -24.38 -7.11
N ALA A 336 -0.92 -23.98 -8.14
CA ALA A 336 -0.75 -24.44 -9.52
C ALA A 336 0.56 -23.92 -10.12
N ILE A 337 0.92 -22.65 -9.91
CA ILE A 337 2.22 -22.10 -10.32
C ILE A 337 3.35 -22.83 -9.57
N LEU A 338 3.15 -23.17 -8.29
CA LEU A 338 4.11 -23.94 -7.52
C LEU A 338 4.25 -25.36 -8.06
N PHE A 339 3.14 -26.03 -8.34
CA PHE A 339 3.11 -27.39 -8.90
C PHE A 339 3.74 -27.42 -10.29
N ILE A 340 3.43 -26.45 -11.14
CA ILE A 340 4.03 -26.28 -12.47
C ILE A 340 5.51 -25.98 -12.34
N GLY A 341 5.92 -25.14 -11.39
CA GLY A 341 7.33 -24.84 -11.09
C GLY A 341 8.10 -26.06 -10.59
N THR A 342 7.55 -26.82 -9.64
CA THR A 342 8.15 -28.06 -9.14
C THR A 342 8.13 -29.16 -10.21
N ALA A 343 7.07 -29.24 -11.02
CA ALA A 343 6.99 -30.16 -12.14
C ALA A 343 8.03 -29.80 -13.21
N LEU A 344 8.21 -28.52 -13.55
CA LEU A 344 9.27 -28.06 -14.44
C LEU A 344 10.66 -28.37 -13.89
N VAL A 345 10.92 -28.11 -12.61
CA VAL A 345 12.19 -28.48 -11.96
C VAL A 345 12.40 -30.00 -12.01
N GLN A 346 11.38 -30.80 -11.72
CA GLN A 346 11.44 -32.27 -11.79
C GLN A 346 11.61 -32.78 -13.23
N GLN A 347 10.97 -32.13 -14.21
CA GLN A 347 11.06 -32.46 -15.65
C GLN A 347 12.42 -32.06 -16.24
N ILE A 348 13.03 -31.00 -15.70
CA ILE A 348 14.40 -30.54 -16.02
C ILE A 348 15.43 -31.49 -15.39
N VAL A 349 15.18 -32.03 -14.19
CA VAL A 349 16.01 -33.06 -13.55
C VAL A 349 15.87 -34.42 -14.25
N THR A 350 14.75 -34.69 -14.93
CA THR A 350 14.48 -35.96 -15.64
C THR A 350 14.74 -35.93 -17.15
N ASP A 351 15.52 -34.94 -17.62
CA ASP A 351 16.28 -34.99 -18.88
C ASP A 351 15.47 -35.12 -20.20
N ARG A 352 14.28 -34.52 -20.30
CA ARG A 352 13.46 -34.55 -21.54
C ARG A 352 13.62 -33.37 -22.51
N PHE A 353 14.48 -32.38 -22.24
CA PHE A 353 14.75 -31.27 -23.19
C PHE A 353 16.25 -31.07 -23.45
N ALA A 354 16.64 -31.40 -24.68
CA ALA A 354 17.99 -31.50 -25.21
C ALA A 354 18.92 -30.27 -25.07
N LYS A 355 20.22 -30.59 -24.98
CA LYS A 355 21.41 -29.84 -25.46
C LYS A 355 21.68 -28.40 -24.96
N THR A 356 21.54 -28.12 -23.66
CA THR A 356 22.11 -26.90 -23.04
C THR A 356 22.50 -27.17 -21.58
N PRO A 357 23.62 -26.64 -21.06
CA PRO A 357 24.14 -27.01 -19.74
C PRO A 357 23.21 -26.56 -18.61
N ILE A 358 22.96 -27.50 -17.68
CA ILE A 358 21.99 -27.44 -16.56
C ILE A 358 22.11 -26.15 -15.74
N ASN A 359 23.31 -25.63 -15.54
CA ASN A 359 23.57 -24.50 -14.64
C ASN A 359 22.99 -23.16 -15.14
N ILE A 360 22.93 -22.93 -16.47
CA ILE A 360 22.43 -21.67 -17.05
C ILE A 360 20.89 -21.64 -16.99
N LYS A 361 20.24 -22.77 -17.30
CA LYS A 361 18.78 -22.92 -17.17
C LYS A 361 18.33 -22.77 -15.72
N PHE A 362 19.07 -23.35 -14.77
CA PHE A 362 18.76 -23.26 -13.35
C PHE A 362 18.84 -21.80 -12.87
N ALA A 363 19.91 -21.06 -13.23
CA ALA A 363 20.07 -19.66 -12.85
C ALA A 363 18.99 -18.75 -13.45
N LEU A 364 18.65 -18.89 -14.75
CA LEU A 364 17.61 -18.11 -15.41
C LEU A 364 16.21 -18.40 -14.86
N THR A 365 15.93 -19.67 -14.54
CA THR A 365 14.63 -20.07 -13.97
C THR A 365 14.48 -19.51 -12.55
N ILE A 366 15.53 -19.50 -11.74
CA ILE A 366 15.55 -18.85 -10.42
C ILE A 366 15.32 -17.36 -10.56
N LEU A 367 16.02 -16.70 -11.48
CA LEU A 367 15.91 -15.27 -11.72
C LEU A 367 14.47 -14.90 -12.09
N LEU A 368 13.88 -15.57 -13.10
CA LEU A 368 12.51 -15.30 -13.57
C LEU A 368 11.42 -15.67 -12.55
N SER A 369 11.61 -16.73 -11.77
CA SER A 369 10.62 -17.19 -10.77
C SER A 369 10.63 -16.37 -9.48
N THR A 370 11.71 -15.66 -9.17
CA THR A 370 11.84 -14.94 -7.88
C THR A 370 11.83 -13.41 -8.01
N THR A 371 12.31 -12.82 -9.11
CA THR A 371 12.34 -11.35 -9.25
C THR A 371 10.97 -10.75 -9.56
N LEU A 372 10.17 -11.40 -10.40
CA LEU A 372 8.86 -10.91 -10.81
C LEU A 372 7.86 -10.85 -9.63
N PRO A 373 7.70 -11.91 -8.80
CA PRO A 373 6.80 -11.87 -7.65
C PRO A 373 7.23 -10.84 -6.60
N PHE A 374 8.54 -10.68 -6.40
CA PHE A 374 9.08 -9.73 -5.44
C PHE A 374 8.86 -8.27 -5.87
N ALA A 375 9.05 -7.95 -7.16
CA ALA A 375 8.75 -6.63 -7.71
C ALA A 375 7.25 -6.30 -7.64
N VAL A 376 6.38 -7.27 -7.95
CA VAL A 376 4.93 -7.11 -7.81
C VAL A 376 4.54 -6.85 -6.35
N LEU A 377 5.12 -7.58 -5.39
CA LEU A 377 4.88 -7.39 -3.95
C LEU A 377 5.21 -5.97 -3.47
N ILE A 378 6.33 -5.40 -3.91
CA ILE A 378 6.74 -4.04 -3.52
C ILE A 378 5.76 -3.00 -4.08
N VAL A 379 5.40 -3.09 -5.36
CA VAL A 379 4.51 -2.13 -6.02
C VAL A 379 3.09 -2.21 -5.45
N THR A 380 2.59 -3.42 -5.17
CA THR A 380 1.27 -3.60 -4.57
C THR A 380 1.25 -3.14 -3.12
N ALA A 381 2.30 -3.40 -2.32
CA ALA A 381 2.43 -2.90 -0.96
C ALA A 381 2.44 -1.36 -0.90
N HIS A 382 3.14 -0.70 -1.82
CA HIS A 382 3.17 0.76 -1.89
C HIS A 382 1.79 1.35 -2.26
N LYS A 383 1.13 0.79 -3.29
CA LYS A 383 -0.24 1.22 -3.65
C LYS A 383 -1.25 0.96 -2.53
N PHE A 384 -1.10 -0.15 -1.82
CA PHE A 384 -1.95 -0.51 -0.69
C PHE A 384 -1.81 0.50 0.46
N ALA A 385 -0.58 0.87 0.84
CA ALA A 385 -0.32 1.85 1.88
C ALA A 385 -0.95 3.22 1.57
N GLY A 386 -0.82 3.69 0.32
CA GLY A 386 -1.40 4.96 -0.11
C GLY A 386 -2.93 4.98 -0.09
N HIS A 387 -3.57 3.92 -0.58
CA HIS A 387 -5.03 3.82 -0.61
C HIS A 387 -5.64 3.64 0.79
N PHE A 388 -4.97 2.88 1.66
CA PHE A 388 -5.39 2.65 3.04
C PHE A 388 -5.49 3.96 3.83
N ASN A 389 -4.47 4.83 3.72
CA ASN A 389 -4.46 6.10 4.43
C ASN A 389 -5.59 7.04 3.99
N GLN A 390 -5.85 7.15 2.68
CA GLN A 390 -6.92 8.02 2.16
C GLN A 390 -8.31 7.55 2.59
N THR A 391 -8.59 6.26 2.48
CA THR A 391 -9.89 5.68 2.83
C THR A 391 -10.15 5.76 4.34
N LEU A 392 -9.12 5.57 5.16
CA LEU A 392 -9.23 5.67 6.61
C LEU A 392 -9.53 7.10 7.07
N VAL A 393 -8.85 8.11 6.49
CA VAL A 393 -9.08 9.53 6.79
C VAL A 393 -10.51 9.94 6.44
N GLN A 394 -10.97 9.64 5.22
CA GLN A 394 -12.31 10.02 4.76
C GLN A 394 -13.42 9.38 5.61
N ASN A 395 -13.27 8.10 5.96
CA ASN A 395 -14.25 7.41 6.80
C ASN A 395 -14.29 7.98 8.22
N SER A 396 -13.14 8.27 8.81
CA SER A 396 -13.06 8.85 10.16
C SER A 396 -13.67 10.27 10.22
N LEU A 397 -13.39 11.13 9.22
CA LEU A 397 -14.02 12.45 9.13
C LEU A 397 -15.55 12.36 9.02
N ARG A 398 -16.06 11.41 8.25
CA ARG A 398 -17.51 11.20 8.09
C ARG A 398 -18.17 10.68 9.36
N ASN A 399 -17.46 9.92 10.20
CA ASN A 399 -17.95 9.49 11.51
C ASN A 399 -17.97 10.65 12.51
N MET A 400 -16.91 11.47 12.56
CA MET A 400 -16.88 12.65 13.43
C MET A 400 -18.03 13.62 13.13
N SER A 401 -18.39 13.81 11.87
CA SER A 401 -19.56 14.60 11.46
C SER A 401 -20.88 14.07 12.06
N ASN A 402 -21.05 12.75 12.11
CA ASN A 402 -22.21 12.11 12.73
C ASN A 402 -22.20 12.34 14.25
N ASP A 403 -21.04 12.23 14.90
CA ASP A 403 -20.89 12.47 16.34
C ASP A 403 -21.32 13.89 16.72
N LEU A 404 -20.94 14.90 15.92
CA LEU A 404 -21.40 16.28 16.10
C LEU A 404 -22.93 16.41 16.01
N TYR A 405 -23.59 15.62 15.15
CA TYR A 405 -25.05 15.61 15.03
C TYR A 405 -25.73 15.16 16.32
N ILE A 406 -25.16 14.14 16.97
CA ILE A 406 -25.69 13.55 18.19
C ILE A 406 -25.63 14.59 19.32
N VAL A 407 -24.54 15.35 19.43
CA VAL A 407 -24.41 16.42 20.43
C VAL A 407 -25.46 17.52 20.19
N GLU A 408 -25.62 17.98 18.95
CA GLU A 408 -26.67 18.96 18.59
C GLU A 408 -28.07 18.47 19.00
N SER A 409 -28.42 17.22 18.64
CA SER A 409 -29.71 16.62 18.99
C SER A 409 -29.92 16.55 20.50
N ASN A 410 -28.89 16.18 21.26
CA ASN A 410 -28.96 16.10 22.71
C ASN A 410 -29.20 17.44 23.40
N ILE A 411 -28.54 18.51 22.93
CA ILE A 411 -28.76 19.87 23.41
C ILE A 411 -30.23 20.27 23.19
N HIS A 412 -30.78 19.99 22.01
CA HIS A 412 -32.18 20.27 21.68
C HIS A 412 -33.18 19.49 22.54
N ASN A 413 -32.88 18.21 22.80
CA ASN A 413 -33.72 17.37 23.66
C ASN A 413 -33.73 17.86 25.11
N HIS A 414 -32.60 18.37 25.59
CA HIS A 414 -32.54 18.97 26.92
C HIS A 414 -33.43 20.22 27.00
N ASP A 415 -33.34 21.12 26.00
CA ASP A 415 -34.19 22.32 25.91
C ASP A 415 -35.68 21.96 25.96
N GLN A 416 -36.12 20.95 25.20
CA GLN A 416 -37.51 20.49 25.19
C GLN A 416 -37.98 19.92 26.54
N ARG A 417 -37.13 19.18 27.24
CA ARG A 417 -37.48 18.67 28.58
C ARG A 417 -37.69 19.79 29.58
N GLN A 418 -36.90 20.86 29.50
CA GLN A 418 -37.08 22.02 30.36
C GLN A 418 -38.43 22.70 30.06
N LYS A 419 -38.80 22.83 28.79
CA LYS A 419 -40.13 23.38 28.40
C LYS A 419 -41.30 22.58 28.97
N LEU A 420 -41.21 21.24 28.96
CA LEU A 420 -42.25 20.38 29.54
C LEU A 420 -42.35 20.53 31.06
N LYS A 421 -41.21 20.66 31.76
CA LYS A 421 -41.22 20.94 33.20
C LYS A 421 -41.93 22.26 33.52
N ILE A 422 -41.73 23.30 32.69
CA ILE A 422 -42.45 24.57 32.84
C ILE A 422 -43.94 24.35 32.65
N SER A 423 -44.36 23.70 31.57
CA SER A 423 -45.79 23.48 31.31
C SER A 423 -46.47 22.77 32.49
N ASN A 424 -45.81 21.77 33.08
CA ASN A 424 -46.29 21.09 34.29
C ASN A 424 -46.30 22.01 35.53
N PHE A 425 -45.28 22.85 35.70
CA PHE A 425 -45.22 23.83 36.78
C PHE A 425 -46.33 24.89 36.66
N VAL A 426 -46.52 25.45 35.47
CA VAL A 426 -47.59 26.41 35.14
C VAL A 426 -48.97 25.79 35.42
N ALA A 427 -49.17 24.52 35.04
CA ALA A 427 -50.41 23.81 35.35
C ALA A 427 -50.64 23.66 36.87
N LYS A 428 -49.57 23.45 37.66
CA LYS A 428 -49.64 23.42 39.13
C LYS A 428 -49.93 24.81 39.70
N LEU A 429 -49.22 25.84 39.23
CA LEU A 429 -49.40 27.24 39.63
C LEU A 429 -50.84 27.71 39.34
N GLY A 430 -51.45 27.23 38.24
CA GLY A 430 -52.86 27.45 37.90
C GLY A 430 -53.86 27.02 38.99
N SER A 431 -53.50 26.07 39.84
CA SER A 431 -54.33 25.65 40.99
C SER A 431 -54.14 26.52 42.24
N GLU A 432 -53.07 27.33 42.28
CA GLU A 432 -52.65 28.15 43.42
C GLU A 432 -52.84 29.67 43.15
N VAL A 433 -53.44 30.06 42.01
CA VAL A 433 -53.61 31.46 41.55
C VAL A 433 -54.31 32.39 42.55
N ASN A 434 -55.16 31.85 43.42
CA ASN A 434 -55.93 32.60 44.40
C ASN A 434 -55.12 33.00 45.66
N GLN A 435 -53.85 32.59 45.77
CA GLN A 435 -53.01 32.93 46.91
C GLN A 435 -52.63 34.44 46.92
N PRO A 436 -52.22 35.00 48.09
CA PRO A 436 -51.71 36.37 48.18
C PRO A 436 -50.47 36.59 47.30
N ALA A 437 -50.24 37.84 46.88
CA ALA A 437 -49.15 38.21 45.98
C ALA A 437 -47.76 37.82 46.53
N ASP A 438 -47.54 37.93 47.84
CA ASP A 438 -46.27 37.60 48.49
C ASP A 438 -45.95 36.10 48.42
N VAL A 439 -46.97 35.24 48.59
CA VAL A 439 -46.84 33.78 48.50
C VAL A 439 -46.56 33.35 47.06
N LEU A 440 -47.26 33.96 46.09
CA LEU A 440 -47.00 33.72 44.66
C LEU A 440 -45.58 34.14 44.28
N LYS A 441 -45.11 35.29 44.77
CA LYS A 441 -43.73 35.74 44.55
C LYS A 441 -42.70 34.75 45.09
N GLU A 442 -42.90 34.20 46.28
CA GLU A 442 -42.02 33.19 46.88
C GLU A 442 -42.02 31.87 46.08
N ILE A 443 -43.17 31.42 45.59
CA ILE A 443 -43.28 30.23 44.72
C ILE A 443 -42.53 30.44 43.39
N LEU A 444 -42.66 31.62 42.78
CA LEU A 444 -41.97 31.96 41.53
C LEU A 444 -40.45 32.05 41.79
N ASP A 445 -40.01 32.79 42.81
CA ASP A 445 -38.58 32.96 43.12
C ASP A 445 -37.89 31.65 43.53
N SER A 446 -38.55 30.78 44.29
CA SER A 446 -38.01 29.46 44.68
C SER A 446 -37.94 28.46 43.51
N SER A 447 -38.86 28.57 42.55
CA SER A 447 -38.96 27.63 41.43
C SER A 447 -38.11 28.02 40.22
N PHE A 448 -37.75 29.29 40.06
CA PHE A 448 -37.04 29.80 38.88
C PHE A 448 -35.53 30.02 39.02
N GLY A 449 -34.94 29.66 40.17
CA GLY A 449 -33.63 30.12 40.64
C GLY A 449 -32.34 29.83 39.83
N LYS A 450 -32.37 29.35 38.57
CA LYS A 450 -31.16 29.23 37.71
C LYS A 450 -31.37 29.30 36.19
N LEU A 451 -32.53 28.87 35.66
CA LEU A 451 -32.75 28.69 34.21
C LEU A 451 -33.50 29.86 33.55
N TYR A 452 -34.01 30.78 34.36
CA TYR A 452 -34.79 31.93 33.91
C TYR A 452 -34.15 33.19 34.43
N CYS A 453 -33.98 34.14 33.53
CA CYS A 453 -33.42 35.43 33.86
C CYS A 453 -34.49 36.38 34.43
N GLY A 454 -35.78 36.09 34.25
CA GLY A 454 -36.88 36.89 34.81
C GLY A 454 -38.28 36.32 34.57
N TYR A 455 -39.28 36.95 35.17
CA TYR A 455 -40.70 36.63 34.99
C TYR A 455 -41.59 37.87 35.19
N ILE A 456 -42.78 37.86 34.59
CA ILE A 456 -43.82 38.88 34.74
C ILE A 456 -45.15 38.16 34.94
N LEU A 457 -45.80 38.38 36.09
CA LEU A 457 -47.13 37.87 36.39
C LEU A 457 -48.12 39.05 36.46
N PHE A 458 -49.15 39.01 35.63
CA PHE A 458 -50.22 39.99 35.60
C PHE A 458 -51.56 39.35 35.99
N ARG A 459 -52.21 39.86 37.02
CA ARG A 459 -53.44 39.30 37.58
C ARG A 459 -54.64 40.22 37.41
N ASN A 460 -55.82 39.64 37.32
CA ASN A 460 -57.08 40.34 37.02
C ASN A 460 -57.65 41.26 38.11
N ASP A 461 -56.95 41.36 39.24
CA ASP A 461 -57.22 42.30 40.34
C ASP A 461 -56.26 43.51 40.31
N ALA A 462 -55.52 43.66 39.21
CA ALA A 462 -54.48 44.67 38.98
C ALA A 462 -53.18 44.44 39.76
N THR A 463 -52.95 43.22 40.28
CA THR A 463 -51.64 42.85 40.83
C THR A 463 -50.63 42.58 39.71
N LEU A 464 -49.50 43.30 39.72
CA LEU A 464 -48.35 43.08 38.85
C LEU A 464 -47.15 42.62 39.69
N ILE A 465 -46.65 41.41 39.43
CA ILE A 465 -45.40 40.91 40.02
C ILE A 465 -44.39 40.77 38.90
N GLU A 466 -43.31 41.55 38.94
CA GLU A 466 -42.26 41.49 37.93
C GLU A 466 -40.89 41.29 38.59
N LYS A 467 -40.08 40.45 37.94
CA LYS A 467 -38.66 40.31 38.18
C LYS A 467 -37.97 40.30 36.83
N LEU A 468 -37.42 41.45 36.46
CA LEU A 468 -36.61 41.57 35.26
C LEU A 468 -35.15 41.21 35.59
N PRO A 469 -34.34 40.81 34.59
CA PRO A 469 -32.97 40.38 34.84
C PRO A 469 -32.15 41.53 35.45
N GLU A 470 -31.42 41.26 36.54
CA GLU A 470 -30.56 42.26 37.19
C GLU A 470 -29.39 42.68 36.28
N GLU A 471 -28.98 43.95 36.42
CA GLU A 471 -28.23 44.80 35.46
C GLU A 471 -26.84 44.32 35.00
N SER A 472 -26.40 43.10 35.30
CA SER A 472 -25.05 42.64 34.93
C SER A 472 -24.89 42.18 33.47
N SER A 473 -25.97 41.99 32.69
CA SER A 473 -25.87 41.40 31.33
C SER A 473 -26.67 42.06 30.20
N ILE A 474 -27.59 42.99 30.48
CA ILE A 474 -28.50 43.61 29.48
C ILE A 474 -28.10 45.06 29.19
N THR A 475 -28.01 45.44 27.90
CA THR A 475 -27.73 46.83 27.51
C THR A 475 -28.96 47.73 27.73
N VAL A 476 -28.74 49.03 27.94
CA VAL A 476 -29.84 49.99 28.20
C VAL A 476 -30.89 50.01 27.06
N ASP A 477 -30.47 49.85 25.80
CA ASP A 477 -31.36 49.79 24.63
C ASP A 477 -32.24 48.53 24.61
N ASP A 478 -31.68 47.39 25.01
CA ASP A 478 -32.42 46.13 25.09
C ASP A 478 -33.46 46.15 26.20
N ARG A 479 -33.14 46.82 27.32
CA ARG A 479 -34.10 47.09 28.39
C ARG A 479 -35.25 47.94 27.86
N GLY A 480 -34.98 48.98 27.06
CA GLY A 480 -36.02 49.79 26.42
C GLY A 480 -36.95 48.99 25.50
N LYS A 481 -36.39 48.08 24.69
CA LYS A 481 -37.17 47.22 23.79
C LYS A 481 -37.97 46.14 24.56
N LEU A 482 -37.41 45.56 25.61
CA LEU A 482 -38.13 44.65 26.51
C LEU A 482 -39.30 45.35 27.21
N MET A 483 -39.08 46.59 27.67
CA MET A 483 -40.13 47.43 28.27
C MET A 483 -41.23 47.77 27.25
N LEU A 484 -40.87 48.06 26.00
CA LEU A 484 -41.85 48.30 24.93
C LEU A 484 -42.68 47.04 24.60
N MET A 485 -42.03 45.87 24.49
CA MET A 485 -42.71 44.58 24.29
C MET A 485 -43.64 44.23 25.45
N ARG A 486 -43.21 44.47 26.69
CA ARG A 486 -44.03 44.37 27.90
C ARG A 486 -45.26 45.25 27.77
N ASP A 487 -45.08 46.53 27.43
CA ASP A 487 -46.18 47.50 27.35
C ASP A 487 -47.19 47.14 26.25
N LEU A 488 -46.74 46.65 25.09
CA LEU A 488 -47.62 46.18 24.01
C LEU A 488 -48.40 44.91 24.40
N THR A 489 -47.73 43.97 25.08
CA THR A 489 -48.35 42.72 25.52
C THR A 489 -49.43 43.00 26.59
N LEU A 490 -49.13 43.87 27.57
CA LEU A 490 -50.10 44.26 28.60
C LEU A 490 -51.27 45.08 28.03
N ALA A 491 -51.02 45.98 27.07
CA ALA A 491 -52.07 46.72 26.35
C ALA A 491 -53.03 45.80 25.57
N GLN A 492 -52.48 44.76 24.93
CA GLN A 492 -53.24 43.77 24.20
C GLN A 492 -54.08 42.89 25.14
N VAL A 493 -53.47 42.40 26.23
CA VAL A 493 -54.15 41.61 27.27
C VAL A 493 -55.32 42.41 27.88
N TYR A 494 -55.09 43.70 28.16
CA TYR A 494 -56.14 44.62 28.59
C TYR A 494 -57.28 44.70 27.56
N SER A 495 -56.97 44.91 26.28
CA SER A 495 -57.99 45.01 25.21
C SER A 495 -58.86 43.76 25.07
N VAL A 496 -58.26 42.58 25.20
CA VAL A 496 -58.97 41.29 25.08
C VAL A 496 -59.92 41.09 26.26
N PHE A 497 -59.46 41.38 27.49
CA PHE A 497 -60.25 41.17 28.69
C PHE A 497 -61.32 42.23 28.95
N GLU A 498 -61.06 43.49 28.58
CA GLU A 498 -62.07 44.54 28.54
C GLU A 498 -63.22 44.14 27.59
N HIS A 499 -62.89 43.59 26.42
CA HIS A 499 -63.90 43.12 25.46
C HIS A 499 -64.65 41.86 25.95
N ALA A 500 -63.95 40.93 26.59
CA ALA A 500 -64.54 39.70 27.12
C ALA A 500 -65.36 39.92 28.41
N GLY A 501 -65.33 41.12 29.01
CA GLY A 501 -66.08 41.44 30.22
C GLY A 501 -65.60 40.71 31.49
N ILE A 502 -64.34 40.23 31.49
CA ILE A 502 -63.77 39.40 32.57
C ILE A 502 -63.00 40.25 33.61
N LEU A 503 -62.91 41.57 33.39
CA LEU A 503 -62.30 42.49 34.33
C LEU A 503 -63.23 42.70 35.54
N SER A 504 -62.68 42.56 36.75
CA SER A 504 -63.45 42.74 37.99
C SER A 504 -63.82 44.22 38.21
N ALA A 505 -64.87 44.49 38.99
CA ALA A 505 -65.23 45.86 39.36
C ALA A 505 -64.11 46.56 40.18
N ASP A 506 -63.31 45.78 40.91
CA ASP A 506 -62.15 46.27 41.66
C ASP A 506 -60.93 46.54 40.76
N PHE A 507 -60.81 45.85 39.62
CA PHE A 507 -59.76 46.10 38.63
C PHE A 507 -59.80 47.53 38.11
N ALA A 508 -60.98 48.04 37.75
CA ALA A 508 -61.15 49.41 37.27
C ALA A 508 -60.73 50.46 38.31
N LYS A 509 -60.96 50.19 39.61
CA LYS A 509 -60.57 51.08 40.73
C LYS A 509 -59.09 51.00 41.10
N ASN A 510 -58.50 49.82 40.97
CA ASN A 510 -57.10 49.58 41.36
C ASN A 510 -56.11 49.89 40.24
N ILE A 511 -56.51 49.74 38.97
CA ILE A 511 -55.62 49.99 37.83
C ILE A 511 -55.30 51.47 37.62
N GLU A 512 -56.18 52.39 38.05
CA GLU A 512 -55.89 53.83 38.06
C GLU A 512 -54.70 54.21 38.97
N LYS A 513 -54.32 53.34 39.90
CA LYS A 513 -53.15 53.51 40.78
C LYS A 513 -51.85 53.03 40.15
N VAL A 514 -51.90 52.34 39.00
CA VAL A 514 -50.72 51.86 38.26
C VAL A 514 -50.28 52.94 37.27
N PRO A 515 -49.06 53.53 37.39
CA PRO A 515 -48.63 54.69 36.61
C PRO A 515 -48.69 54.50 35.07
N ASP A 516 -48.40 53.30 34.58
CA ASP A 516 -48.31 52.97 33.14
C ASP A 516 -49.67 52.72 32.46
N PHE A 517 -50.79 52.74 33.22
CA PHE A 517 -52.11 52.36 32.71
C PHE A 517 -52.62 53.22 31.54
N ARG A 518 -52.45 54.55 31.63
CA ARG A 518 -52.88 55.47 30.55
C ARG A 518 -52.19 55.15 29.23
N ARG A 519 -50.94 54.68 29.31
CA ARG A 519 -50.13 54.32 28.15
C ARG A 519 -50.62 53.02 27.52
N TRP A 520 -50.93 51.99 28.31
CA TRP A 520 -51.47 50.72 27.80
C TRP A 520 -52.86 50.88 27.19
N ARG A 521 -53.73 51.69 27.82
CA ARG A 521 -55.05 52.03 27.28
C ARG A 521 -54.95 52.84 25.98
N ALA A 522 -53.94 53.68 25.82
CA ALA A 522 -53.70 54.37 24.55
C ALA A 522 -53.25 53.40 23.45
N TYR A 523 -52.35 52.45 23.77
CA TYR A 523 -51.92 51.42 22.83
C TYR A 523 -53.06 50.45 22.45
N SER A 524 -53.99 50.14 23.38
CA SER A 524 -55.08 49.20 23.12
C SER A 524 -56.06 49.65 22.03
N VAL A 525 -56.21 50.97 21.82
CA VAL A 525 -57.10 51.56 20.78
C VAL A 525 -56.65 51.20 19.36
N HIS A 526 -55.38 50.89 19.16
CA HIS A 526 -54.82 50.54 17.84
C HIS A 526 -55.13 49.09 17.40
N TYR A 527 -55.72 48.25 18.25
CA TYR A 527 -56.07 46.86 17.92
C TYR A 527 -57.53 46.74 17.43
N GLN A 528 -57.74 46.26 16.20
CA GLN A 528 -59.09 46.09 15.63
C GLN A 528 -59.81 44.84 16.18
N PRO A 529 -61.16 44.74 16.10
CA PRO A 529 -61.91 43.56 16.55
C PRO A 529 -61.47 42.24 15.89
N ILE A 530 -60.93 42.30 14.67
CA ILE A 530 -60.37 41.15 13.96
C ILE A 530 -59.01 40.73 14.56
N ASP A 531 -58.17 41.69 14.96
CA ASP A 531 -56.87 41.43 15.62
C ASP A 531 -57.05 40.78 17.00
N ARG A 532 -58.18 41.06 17.67
CA ARG A 532 -58.58 40.44 18.96
C ARG A 532 -58.82 38.93 18.84
N ASN A 533 -59.34 38.48 17.69
CA ASN A 533 -59.57 37.05 17.42
C ASN A 533 -58.33 36.35 16.82
N SER A 534 -57.46 37.11 16.14
CA SER A 534 -56.23 36.59 15.51
C SER A 534 -55.02 36.53 16.46
N SER A 535 -55.06 37.21 17.60
CA SER A 535 -53.88 37.43 18.45
C SER A 535 -54.04 36.94 19.88
N CYS A 536 -54.96 36.02 20.17
CA CYS A 536 -54.87 35.22 21.39
C CYS A 536 -53.51 34.50 21.34
N MET A 537 -52.51 34.97 22.09
CA MET A 537 -51.29 34.19 22.26
C MET A 537 -51.73 32.86 22.84
N GLN A 538 -51.07 31.78 22.44
CA GLN A 538 -51.50 30.47 22.91
C GLN A 538 -50.71 30.13 24.16
N ASP A 539 -51.40 29.54 25.12
CA ASP A 539 -50.83 29.18 26.42
C ASP A 539 -49.59 28.28 26.26
N GLY A 540 -48.44 28.77 26.72
CA GLY A 540 -47.16 28.08 26.71
C GLY A 540 -46.35 28.13 25.43
N GLU A 541 -46.65 29.06 24.52
CA GLU A 541 -45.80 29.34 23.35
C GLU A 541 -44.52 30.08 23.74
N TYR A 542 -43.41 29.68 23.12
CA TYR A 542 -42.09 30.28 23.34
C TYR A 542 -41.69 31.13 22.13
N PHE A 543 -41.46 32.41 22.37
CA PHE A 543 -41.07 33.39 21.35
C PHE A 543 -39.58 33.71 21.50
N PRO A 544 -38.74 33.40 20.51
CA PRO A 544 -37.39 33.93 20.50
C PRO A 544 -37.46 35.44 20.25
N VAL A 545 -36.94 36.23 21.18
CA VAL A 545 -36.92 37.68 21.04
C VAL A 545 -35.50 38.09 20.71
N LYS A 546 -35.27 38.48 19.45
CA LYS A 546 -33.99 39.07 19.04
C LYS A 546 -33.93 40.53 19.55
N MET A 547 -33.53 40.69 20.80
CA MET A 547 -33.22 41.99 21.40
C MET A 547 -31.75 42.35 21.09
N SER A 548 -31.57 43.26 20.13
CA SER A 548 -30.29 43.79 19.60
C SER A 548 -29.17 42.75 19.34
N GLU A 549 -27.94 43.24 19.12
CA GLU A 549 -26.74 42.48 18.73
C GLU A 549 -26.22 41.51 19.82
N ARG A 550 -26.91 41.27 20.95
CA ARG A 550 -26.28 40.49 22.05
C ARG A 550 -27.12 39.48 22.82
N GLN A 551 -28.43 39.29 22.60
CA GLN A 551 -29.19 38.39 23.47
C GLN A 551 -30.16 37.43 22.77
N PHE A 552 -30.06 36.15 23.14
CA PHE A 552 -30.92 35.04 22.71
C PHE A 552 -31.97 34.74 23.78
N VAL A 553 -32.71 35.78 24.20
CA VAL A 553 -33.76 35.65 25.21
C VAL A 553 -35.02 35.10 24.56
N ARG A 554 -35.62 34.13 25.23
CA ARG A 554 -36.87 33.49 24.83
C ARG A 554 -37.93 33.84 25.87
N LEU A 555 -39.03 34.43 25.39
CA LEU A 555 -40.23 34.69 26.18
C LEU A 555 -41.14 33.47 26.12
N SER A 556 -41.80 33.09 27.22
CA SER A 556 -42.92 32.17 27.16
C SER A 556 -44.13 32.73 27.89
N ASN A 557 -45.27 32.78 27.22
CA ASN A 557 -46.49 33.37 27.78
C ASN A 557 -47.48 32.26 28.14
N HIS A 558 -47.99 32.32 29.35
CA HIS A 558 -48.86 31.31 29.93
C HIS A 558 -50.11 31.94 30.52
N TYR A 559 -51.26 31.31 30.33
CA TYR A 559 -52.52 31.75 30.88
C TYR A 559 -52.96 30.83 32.00
N LEU A 560 -53.15 31.39 33.18
CA LEU A 560 -53.57 30.68 34.38
C LEU A 560 -55.08 30.94 34.59
N PHE A 561 -55.89 30.03 34.05
CA PHE A 561 -57.34 30.04 34.25
C PHE A 561 -57.76 28.99 35.31
N PRO A 562 -58.59 29.36 36.30
CA PRO A 562 -59.17 28.39 37.22
C PRO A 562 -60.15 27.45 36.48
N LYS A 563 -59.96 26.13 36.62
CA LYS A 563 -60.74 25.11 35.88
C LYS A 563 -62.25 25.10 36.16
N THR A 564 -62.70 25.76 37.21
CA THR A 564 -64.11 25.79 37.63
C THR A 564 -64.44 27.19 38.12
N SER A 565 -65.52 27.76 37.57
CA SER A 565 -66.22 29.03 37.91
C SER A 565 -65.79 30.32 37.17
N ALA A 566 -66.77 30.92 36.49
CA ALA A 566 -66.73 32.19 35.76
C ALA A 566 -66.68 33.44 36.67
N GLY A 567 -65.92 33.39 37.75
CA GLY A 567 -65.80 34.48 38.73
C GLY A 567 -64.57 34.40 39.62
N LYS A 568 -63.55 33.61 39.24
CA LYS A 568 -62.30 33.48 40.00
C LYS A 568 -61.13 34.18 39.30
N VAL A 569 -60.14 34.53 40.11
CA VAL A 569 -58.92 35.26 39.73
C VAL A 569 -58.21 34.54 38.59
N TRP A 570 -57.92 35.26 37.50
CA TRP A 570 -57.06 34.79 36.40
C TRP A 570 -55.72 35.52 36.44
N ALA A 571 -54.66 34.88 35.95
CA ALA A 571 -53.35 35.49 35.83
C ALA A 571 -52.67 35.12 34.50
N GLY A 572 -51.97 36.06 33.88
CA GLY A 572 -51.02 35.81 32.79
C GLY A 572 -49.60 35.76 33.34
N LEU A 573 -48.83 34.74 32.98
CA LEU A 573 -47.43 34.58 33.37
C LEU A 573 -46.54 34.59 32.13
N THR A 574 -45.63 35.55 32.05
CA THR A 574 -44.56 35.61 31.06
C THR A 574 -43.24 35.22 31.70
N LEU A 575 -42.53 34.24 31.14
CA LEU A 575 -41.20 33.83 31.60
C LEU A 575 -40.13 34.27 30.61
N LEU A 576 -38.98 34.70 31.12
CA LEU A 576 -37.80 35.08 30.34
C LEU A 576 -36.69 34.03 30.57
N SER A 577 -36.17 33.43 29.49
CA SER A 577 -35.08 32.44 29.54
C SER A 577 -33.98 32.77 28.54
N ASP A 578 -32.71 32.50 28.87
CA ASP A 578 -31.61 32.52 27.89
C ASP A 578 -31.37 31.10 27.36
N VAL A 579 -31.54 30.91 26.04
CA VAL A 579 -31.34 29.60 25.37
C VAL A 579 -29.90 29.10 25.52
N ARG A 580 -28.96 30.00 25.82
CA ARG A 580 -27.55 29.65 26.00
C ARG A 580 -27.31 29.00 27.35
N GLU A 581 -27.93 29.54 28.40
CA GLU A 581 -27.79 29.03 29.76
C GLU A 581 -28.42 27.63 29.90
N THR A 582 -29.53 27.37 29.19
CA THR A 582 -30.15 26.03 29.17
C THR A 582 -29.26 24.98 28.51
N ALA A 583 -28.55 25.34 27.43
CA ALA A 583 -27.58 24.44 26.79
C ALA A 583 -26.30 24.28 27.63
N GLU A 584 -25.79 25.36 28.23
CA GLU A 584 -24.62 25.33 29.11
C GLU A 584 -24.87 24.47 30.36
N ASP A 585 -26.06 24.53 30.98
CA ASP A 585 -26.44 23.67 32.11
C ASP A 585 -26.43 22.18 31.74
N TYR A 586 -26.83 21.84 30.52
CA TYR A 586 -26.72 20.47 30.01
C TYR A 586 -25.27 20.04 29.81
N LEU A 587 -24.49 20.88 29.12
CA LEU A 587 -23.10 20.59 28.79
C LEU A 587 -22.25 20.45 30.06
N ASN A 588 -22.44 21.34 31.05
CA ASN A 588 -21.72 21.28 32.32
C ASN A 588 -22.01 20.02 33.15
N LYS A 589 -23.08 19.26 32.85
CA LYS A 589 -23.38 17.96 33.46
C LYS A 589 -22.73 16.78 32.75
N LEU A 590 -22.16 17.02 31.55
CA LEU A 590 -21.47 16.00 30.78
C LEU A 590 -19.97 15.96 31.14
N PRO A 591 -19.33 14.79 31.03
CA PRO A 591 -17.87 14.71 31.09
C PRO A 591 -17.26 15.47 29.91
N GLY A 592 -16.13 16.16 30.11
CA GLY A 592 -15.47 16.97 29.07
C GLY A 592 -15.00 16.21 27.82
N LEU A 593 -15.09 14.88 27.82
CA LEU A 593 -14.84 13.98 26.68
C LEU A 593 -16.13 13.20 26.40
N LEU A 594 -16.68 13.33 25.19
CA LEU A 594 -17.97 12.72 24.82
C LEU A 594 -17.83 11.42 24.04
N PHE A 595 -16.78 11.30 23.22
CA PHE A 595 -16.63 10.19 22.28
C PHE A 595 -15.28 9.51 22.47
N SER A 596 -15.32 8.24 22.90
CA SER A 596 -14.14 7.38 23.01
C SER A 596 -14.46 6.02 22.42
N ASN A 597 -13.73 5.62 21.38
CA ASN A 597 -13.91 4.30 20.78
C ASN A 597 -12.99 3.26 21.46
N GLN A 598 -13.57 2.36 22.23
CA GLN A 598 -12.82 1.30 22.94
C GLN A 598 -12.13 0.31 21.99
N GLU A 599 -12.67 0.08 20.77
CA GLU A 599 -12.09 -0.86 19.81
C GLU A 599 -10.88 -0.28 19.06
N ARG A 600 -10.79 1.05 18.91
CA ARG A 600 -9.77 1.71 18.07
C ARG A 600 -8.76 2.55 18.84
N SER A 601 -8.86 2.67 20.16
CA SER A 601 -8.02 3.57 20.98
C SER A 601 -8.02 5.04 20.53
N LEU A 602 -9.01 5.44 19.73
CA LEU A 602 -9.16 6.80 19.22
C LEU A 602 -10.01 7.60 20.20
N VAL A 603 -9.44 8.70 20.70
CA VAL A 603 -10.12 9.66 21.57
C VAL A 603 -10.48 10.89 20.74
N THR A 604 -11.78 11.19 20.64
CA THR A 604 -12.27 12.38 19.96
C THR A 604 -12.55 13.46 21.00
N HIS A 605 -11.79 14.56 20.91
CA HIS A 605 -11.97 15.72 21.75
C HIS A 605 -13.06 16.61 21.13
N THR A 606 -14.12 16.86 21.88
CA THR A 606 -15.25 17.67 21.42
C THR A 606 -15.33 18.95 22.23
N ALA A 607 -15.56 20.07 21.56
CA ALA A 607 -15.82 21.35 22.20
C ALA A 607 -17.07 22.03 21.63
N VAL A 608 -17.80 22.73 22.48
CA VAL A 608 -18.93 23.57 22.10
C VAL A 608 -18.57 25.03 22.40
N TYR A 609 -18.62 25.86 21.37
CA TYR A 609 -18.32 27.28 21.41
C TYR A 609 -19.60 28.10 21.31
N ARG A 610 -19.74 29.09 22.18
CA ARG A 610 -20.83 30.07 22.12
C ARG A 610 -20.56 31.05 20.97
N ARG A 611 -21.61 31.44 20.23
CA ARG A 611 -21.55 32.49 19.21
C ARG A 611 -22.15 33.80 19.72
N ASN A 612 -21.53 34.91 19.31
CA ASN A 612 -22.11 36.24 19.42
C ASN A 612 -23.10 36.50 18.26
N ALA A 613 -23.86 37.61 18.29
CA ALA A 613 -24.85 37.88 17.24
C ALA A 613 -24.23 38.19 15.87
N ARG A 614 -22.93 38.51 15.82
CA ARG A 614 -22.15 38.63 14.58
C ARG A 614 -21.66 37.27 14.07
N LYS A 615 -22.21 36.17 14.60
CA LYS A 615 -21.87 34.78 14.23
C LYS A 615 -20.41 34.40 14.54
N GLN A 616 -19.67 35.19 15.32
CA GLN A 616 -18.29 34.91 15.75
C GLN A 616 -18.28 34.18 17.10
N ILE A 617 -17.19 33.46 17.40
CA ILE A 617 -17.03 32.74 18.66
C ILE A 617 -16.82 33.71 19.83
N ASP A 618 -17.54 33.48 20.93
CA ASP A 618 -17.34 34.16 22.21
C ASP A 618 -16.09 33.59 22.89
N MET A 619 -15.09 34.44 23.09
CA MET A 619 -13.79 34.07 23.66
C MET A 619 -13.81 33.89 25.19
N GLN A 620 -14.95 34.11 25.85
CA GLN A 620 -15.08 34.01 27.31
C GLN A 620 -15.72 32.69 27.76
N LYS A 621 -16.52 32.04 26.91
CA LYS A 621 -17.27 30.84 27.26
C LYS A 621 -17.17 29.75 26.20
N ALA A 622 -16.67 28.59 26.60
CA ALA A 622 -16.75 27.35 25.84
C ALA A 622 -16.90 26.16 26.79
N TRP A 623 -17.32 25.03 26.25
CA TRP A 623 -17.36 23.76 26.94
C TRP A 623 -16.50 22.73 26.19
N PRO A 624 -15.60 21.99 26.86
CA PRO A 624 -15.11 22.25 28.22
C PRO A 624 -14.35 23.60 28.29
N GLN A 625 -14.18 24.19 29.49
CA GLN A 625 -13.60 25.54 29.65
C GLN A 625 -12.17 25.66 29.06
N ASN A 626 -11.40 24.57 29.08
CA ASN A 626 -10.06 24.51 28.50
C ASN A 626 -10.05 24.48 26.95
N ALA A 627 -11.19 24.31 26.28
CA ALA A 627 -11.27 24.29 24.82
C ALA A 627 -10.81 25.61 24.18
N LEU A 628 -10.96 26.75 24.89
CA LEU A 628 -10.49 28.06 24.44
C LEU A 628 -8.95 28.15 24.33
N ALA A 629 -8.21 27.24 24.97
CA ALA A 629 -6.75 27.19 24.86
C ALA A 629 -6.27 26.47 23.58
N ASP A 630 -7.10 25.62 22.97
CA ASP A 630 -6.75 24.89 21.75
C ASP A 630 -6.98 25.77 20.51
N LYS A 631 -5.89 26.33 19.99
CA LYS A 631 -5.89 27.19 18.79
C LYS A 631 -6.40 26.47 17.54
N GLN A 632 -6.15 25.17 17.38
CA GLN A 632 -6.56 24.42 16.19
C GLN A 632 -8.07 24.13 16.20
N MET A 633 -8.63 23.83 17.38
CA MET A 633 -10.08 23.71 17.56
C MET A 633 -10.82 25.03 17.32
N LEU A 634 -10.27 26.16 17.80
CA LEU A 634 -10.82 27.50 17.53
C LEU A 634 -10.77 27.86 16.03
N GLN A 635 -9.67 27.54 15.34
CA GLN A 635 -9.57 27.73 13.89
C GLN A 635 -10.62 26.90 13.15
N THR A 636 -10.83 25.65 13.56
CA THR A 636 -11.84 24.77 12.97
C THR A 636 -13.24 25.36 13.13
N ALA A 637 -13.60 25.82 14.33
CA ALA A 637 -14.91 26.42 14.57
C ALA A 637 -15.09 27.77 13.82
N ASN A 638 -14.03 28.56 13.64
CA ASN A 638 -14.06 29.80 12.86
C ASN A 638 -14.06 29.59 11.34
N SER A 639 -13.65 28.42 10.85
CA SER A 639 -13.63 28.08 9.41
C SER A 639 -15.02 27.93 8.79
N LEU A 640 -16.06 27.93 9.63
CA LEU A 640 -17.46 27.79 9.24
C LEU A 640 -17.98 29.10 8.61
N ALA A 641 -18.02 29.15 7.28
CA ALA A 641 -18.51 30.30 6.50
C ALA A 641 -19.99 30.62 6.80
N ALA A 642 -20.42 31.86 6.57
CA ALA A 642 -21.75 32.37 6.94
C ALA A 642 -22.94 31.55 6.40
N ASP A 643 -22.76 30.88 5.26
CA ASP A 643 -23.75 30.08 4.52
C ASP A 643 -23.52 28.55 4.62
N ARG A 644 -22.50 28.09 5.35
CA ARG A 644 -22.23 26.65 5.54
C ARG A 644 -22.59 26.23 6.97
N ASN A 645 -23.32 25.12 7.09
CA ASN A 645 -23.66 24.56 8.40
C ASN A 645 -22.58 23.60 8.94
N GLU A 646 -21.62 23.19 8.11
CA GLU A 646 -20.61 22.19 8.46
C GLU A 646 -19.31 22.34 7.64
N THR A 647 -18.18 22.00 8.26
CA THR A 647 -16.84 21.97 7.66
C THR A 647 -15.99 20.84 8.22
N SER A 648 -15.14 20.21 7.42
CA SER A 648 -14.18 19.19 7.86
C SER A 648 -12.90 19.22 7.05
N TRP A 649 -11.78 18.91 7.68
CA TRP A 649 -10.44 18.88 7.07
C TRP A 649 -9.49 18.05 7.94
N PHE A 650 -8.28 17.79 7.43
CA PHE A 650 -7.23 17.08 8.17
C PHE A 650 -5.88 17.75 7.95
N THR A 651 -4.97 17.54 8.89
CA THR A 651 -3.56 17.90 8.78
C THR A 651 -2.69 16.76 9.29
N THR A 652 -1.45 16.73 8.83
CA THR A 652 -0.43 15.76 9.24
C THR A 652 0.69 16.49 9.96
N ASP A 653 0.96 16.07 11.18
CA ASP A 653 2.07 16.60 11.97
C ASP A 653 3.40 15.97 11.55
N VAL A 654 4.51 16.63 11.92
CA VAL A 654 5.89 16.20 11.62
C VAL A 654 6.23 14.84 12.23
N THR A 655 5.47 14.40 13.25
CA THR A 655 5.58 13.10 13.92
C THR A 655 4.82 11.97 13.21
N GLY A 656 4.14 12.25 12.09
CA GLY A 656 3.35 11.27 11.34
C GLY A 656 1.93 11.04 11.89
N MET A 657 1.50 11.81 12.90
CA MET A 657 0.12 11.78 13.40
C MET A 657 -0.82 12.51 12.43
N ILE A 658 -1.96 11.89 12.08
CA ILE A 658 -3.00 12.55 11.31
C ILE A 658 -4.02 13.14 12.28
N SER A 659 -4.12 14.47 12.30
CA SER A 659 -5.11 15.20 13.08
C SER A 659 -6.31 15.54 12.19
N LEU A 660 -7.48 15.01 12.54
CA LEU A 660 -8.75 15.24 11.88
C LEU A 660 -9.55 16.31 12.60
N PHE A 661 -10.23 17.17 11.84
CA PHE A 661 -11.01 18.29 12.35
C PHE A 661 -12.39 18.34 11.70
N CYS A 662 -13.43 18.56 12.50
CA CYS A 662 -14.80 18.74 12.04
C CYS A 662 -15.51 19.81 12.88
N ALA A 663 -16.34 20.66 12.26
CA ALA A 663 -17.19 21.61 12.97
C ALA A 663 -18.58 21.71 12.33
N ARG A 664 -19.60 21.93 13.18
CA ARG A 664 -21.00 22.13 12.79
C ARG A 664 -21.64 23.26 13.60
N ALA A 665 -22.45 24.08 12.95
CA ALA A 665 -23.31 25.06 13.63
C ALA A 665 -24.60 24.40 14.13
N VAL A 666 -24.99 24.69 15.37
CA VAL A 666 -26.23 24.18 15.96
C VAL A 666 -27.43 24.96 15.39
N SER A 667 -28.42 24.24 14.89
CA SER A 667 -29.64 24.81 14.32
C SER A 667 -30.45 25.56 15.38
N ASP A 668 -30.91 26.78 15.08
CA ASP A 668 -31.74 27.63 15.95
C ASP A 668 -31.13 28.01 17.31
N MET A 669 -29.83 27.75 17.53
CA MET A 669 -29.10 28.11 18.75
C MET A 669 -27.74 28.73 18.43
N PRO A 670 -27.22 29.62 19.29
CA PRO A 670 -25.97 30.32 19.05
C PRO A 670 -24.75 29.49 19.49
N PHE A 671 -24.60 28.29 18.95
CA PHE A 671 -23.49 27.40 19.29
C PHE A 671 -22.82 26.82 18.04
N VAL A 672 -21.51 26.58 18.13
CA VAL A 672 -20.73 25.79 17.16
C VAL A 672 -20.11 24.63 17.91
N ILE A 673 -20.27 23.42 17.39
CA ILE A 673 -19.64 22.22 17.93
C ILE A 673 -18.44 21.91 17.04
N ALA A 674 -17.27 21.71 17.64
CA ALA A 674 -16.06 21.29 16.94
C ALA A 674 -15.53 20.00 17.57
N ALA A 675 -14.92 19.15 16.76
CA ALA A 675 -14.28 17.92 17.19
C ALA A 675 -12.92 17.75 16.54
N ARG A 676 -11.98 17.19 17.31
CA ARG A 676 -10.64 16.80 16.89
C ARG A 676 -10.39 15.35 17.27
N THR A 677 -9.82 14.59 16.34
CA THR A 677 -9.35 13.22 16.60
C THR A 677 -7.95 13.07 16.05
N GLU A 678 -7.08 12.42 16.81
CA GLU A 678 -5.73 12.09 16.38
C GLU A 678 -5.67 10.61 16.04
N ILE A 679 -5.25 10.31 14.81
CA ILE A 679 -5.06 8.95 14.35
C ILE A 679 -3.56 8.70 14.34
N PRO A 680 -3.06 7.79 15.19
CA PRO A 680 -1.70 7.29 15.04
C PRO A 680 -1.65 6.52 13.73
N VAL A 681 -0.93 7.06 12.75
CA VAL A 681 -0.52 6.25 11.60
C VAL A 681 0.33 5.12 12.18
N PRO A 682 -0.03 3.85 11.97
CA PRO A 682 0.78 2.77 12.48
C PRO A 682 2.20 2.94 11.94
N ALA A 683 3.17 3.21 12.82
CA ALA A 683 4.59 3.28 12.48
C ALA A 683 5.07 2.00 11.75
N MET A 684 4.29 0.91 11.82
CA MET A 684 4.45 -0.28 11.00
C MET A 684 4.47 0.01 9.49
N LEU A 685 3.62 0.90 8.97
CA LEU A 685 3.58 1.14 7.51
C LEU A 685 4.81 1.92 7.02
N GLU A 686 5.31 2.88 7.81
CA GLU A 686 6.56 3.58 7.52
C GLU A 686 7.80 2.73 7.82
N GLY A 687 7.75 1.86 8.83
CA GLY A 687 8.85 0.95 9.19
C GLY A 687 8.95 -0.30 8.31
N LEU A 688 7.85 -0.75 7.69
CA LEU A 688 7.86 -1.86 6.75
C LEU A 688 8.59 -1.52 5.45
N LEU A 689 8.54 -0.27 5.00
CA LEU A 689 9.22 0.15 3.77
C LEU A 689 10.76 -0.01 3.85
N PRO A 690 11.47 0.52 4.87
CA PRO A 690 12.91 0.31 5.02
C PRO A 690 13.25 -1.16 5.30
N ILE A 691 12.39 -1.92 5.99
CA ILE A 691 12.60 -3.36 6.17
C ILE A 691 12.48 -4.11 4.83
N LEU A 692 11.48 -3.79 4.01
CA LEU A 692 11.31 -4.36 2.67
C LEU A 692 12.44 -3.96 1.73
N LEU A 693 12.94 -2.72 1.82
CA LEU A 693 14.11 -2.25 1.09
C LEU A 693 15.39 -2.97 1.54
N LEU A 694 15.58 -3.16 2.86
CA LEU A 694 16.69 -3.93 3.41
C LEU A 694 16.65 -5.38 2.91
N LEU A 695 15.48 -6.02 2.94
CA LEU A 695 15.27 -7.36 2.42
C LEU A 695 15.53 -7.42 0.89
N ALA A 696 15.13 -6.38 0.14
CA ALA A 696 15.42 -6.27 -1.28
C ALA A 696 16.93 -6.18 -1.57
N VAL A 697 17.66 -5.39 -0.77
CA VAL A 697 19.13 -5.26 -0.87
C VAL A 697 19.81 -6.59 -0.52
N LEU A 698 19.40 -7.25 0.57
CA LEU A 698 19.92 -8.56 0.96
C LEU A 698 19.65 -9.63 -0.13
N TYR A 699 18.47 -9.61 -0.73
CA TYR A 699 18.12 -10.48 -1.85
C TYR A 699 18.98 -10.18 -3.09
N LEU A 700 19.21 -8.91 -3.41
CA LEU A 700 20.10 -8.50 -4.52
C LEU A 700 21.53 -9.00 -4.29
N LEU A 701 22.06 -8.86 -3.07
CA LEU A 701 23.39 -9.36 -2.71
C LEU A 701 23.50 -10.89 -2.86
N LEU A 702 22.45 -11.61 -2.45
CA LEU A 702 22.38 -13.06 -2.61
C LEU A 702 22.33 -13.48 -4.09
N LEU A 703 21.61 -12.72 -4.92
CA LEU A 703 21.52 -12.92 -6.35
C LEU A 703 22.86 -12.65 -7.06
N ILE A 704 23.57 -11.59 -6.66
CA ILE A 704 24.94 -11.29 -7.13
C ILE A 704 25.89 -12.43 -6.76
N LYS A 705 25.81 -12.94 -5.52
CA LYS A 705 26.64 -14.08 -5.06
C LYS A 705 26.36 -15.35 -5.87
N LEU A 706 25.09 -15.65 -6.14
CA LEU A 706 24.69 -16.80 -6.96
C LEU A 706 25.24 -16.65 -8.39
N LEU A 707 25.07 -15.47 -8.99
CA LEU A 707 25.57 -15.17 -10.34
C LEU A 707 27.10 -15.30 -10.41
N SER A 708 27.81 -14.76 -9.42
CA SER A 708 29.27 -14.88 -9.31
C SER A 708 29.72 -16.35 -9.23
N SER A 709 29.02 -17.20 -8.45
CA SER A 709 29.34 -18.62 -8.38
C SER A 709 29.21 -19.31 -9.73
N VAL A 710 28.15 -19.02 -10.48
CA VAL A 710 27.91 -19.60 -11.80
C VAL A 710 28.98 -19.15 -12.80
N LEU A 711 29.37 -17.87 -12.80
CA LEU A 711 30.44 -17.36 -13.66
C LEU A 711 31.79 -18.03 -13.35
N THR A 712 32.10 -18.27 -12.08
CA THR A 712 33.35 -18.96 -11.69
C THR A 712 33.42 -20.38 -12.24
N ASP A 713 32.33 -21.15 -12.15
CA ASP A 713 32.30 -22.51 -12.66
C ASP A 713 32.39 -22.59 -14.20
N ILE A 714 31.83 -21.60 -14.91
CA ILE A 714 31.84 -21.58 -16.39
C ILE A 714 33.20 -21.13 -16.95
N PHE A 715 33.82 -20.10 -16.36
CA PHE A 715 34.99 -19.46 -16.95
C PHE A 715 36.30 -19.75 -16.22
N LEU A 716 36.33 -19.66 -14.89
CA LEU A 716 37.58 -19.71 -14.13
C LEU A 716 38.10 -21.14 -13.95
N LYS A 717 37.20 -22.10 -13.73
CA LYS A 717 37.59 -23.48 -13.43
C LYS A 717 38.28 -24.19 -14.61
N PRO A 718 37.77 -24.15 -15.86
CA PRO A 718 38.46 -24.75 -17.00
C PRO A 718 39.85 -24.14 -17.25
N VAL A 719 39.96 -22.81 -17.10
CA VAL A 719 41.23 -22.09 -17.25
C VAL A 719 42.26 -22.53 -16.22
N ASN A 720 41.86 -22.62 -14.94
CA ASN A 720 42.76 -23.08 -13.88
C ASN A 720 43.22 -24.54 -14.08
N MET A 721 42.36 -25.41 -14.62
CA MET A 721 42.75 -26.78 -14.95
C MET A 721 43.82 -26.83 -16.04
N MET A 722 43.74 -25.97 -17.06
CA MET A 722 44.77 -25.85 -18.09
C MET A 722 46.10 -25.32 -17.53
N ILE A 723 46.07 -24.30 -16.66
CA ILE A 723 47.27 -23.77 -15.99
C ILE A 723 47.96 -24.87 -15.17
N GLN A 724 47.18 -25.65 -14.43
CA GLN A 724 47.72 -26.80 -13.68
C GLN A 724 48.27 -27.89 -14.62
N GLY A 725 47.59 -28.15 -15.73
CA GLY A 725 48.06 -29.08 -16.77
C GLY A 725 49.43 -28.66 -17.32
N LEU A 726 49.59 -27.39 -17.67
CA LEU A 726 50.86 -26.82 -18.15
C LEU A 726 51.99 -27.03 -17.14
N ALA A 727 51.77 -26.70 -15.86
CA ALA A 727 52.79 -26.87 -14.82
C ALA A 727 53.28 -28.31 -14.66
N THR A 728 52.45 -29.31 -14.96
CA THR A 728 52.87 -30.72 -14.90
C THR A 728 53.68 -31.17 -16.12
N ILE A 729 53.54 -30.50 -17.27
CA ILE A 729 54.31 -30.79 -18.49
C ILE A 729 55.80 -30.45 -18.26
N ASP A 730 56.07 -29.34 -17.57
CA ASP A 730 57.44 -28.93 -17.20
C ASP A 730 58.17 -30.00 -16.35
N GLN A 731 57.41 -30.81 -15.61
CA GLN A 731 57.94 -31.91 -14.80
C GLN A 731 58.11 -33.22 -15.60
N GLY A 732 57.93 -33.17 -16.93
CA GLY A 732 58.00 -34.33 -17.80
C GLY A 732 56.77 -35.24 -17.77
N ASN A 733 55.68 -34.81 -17.13
CA ASN A 733 54.42 -35.54 -17.07
C ASN A 733 53.43 -35.02 -18.10
N TYR A 734 52.81 -35.92 -18.87
CA TYR A 734 51.81 -35.58 -19.88
C TYR A 734 50.40 -35.94 -19.33
N PRO A 735 49.63 -34.99 -18.75
CA PRO A 735 48.28 -35.25 -18.23
C PRO A 735 47.21 -35.11 -19.32
N THR A 736 46.02 -35.67 -19.08
CA THR A 736 44.85 -35.47 -19.94
C THR A 736 43.76 -34.78 -19.13
N ILE A 737 43.30 -33.62 -19.60
CA ILE A 737 42.25 -32.84 -18.93
C ILE A 737 40.90 -33.32 -19.43
N VAL A 738 39.99 -33.66 -18.52
CA VAL A 738 38.62 -34.08 -18.87
C VAL A 738 37.66 -32.99 -18.42
N ASP A 739 37.11 -32.26 -19.38
CA ASP A 739 36.07 -31.27 -19.15
C ASP A 739 34.88 -31.50 -20.10
N ASN A 740 33.67 -31.30 -19.60
CA ASN A 740 32.42 -31.56 -20.34
C ASN A 740 31.84 -30.27 -20.95
N SER A 741 32.60 -29.18 -20.96
CA SER A 741 32.15 -27.91 -21.51
C SER A 741 31.96 -28.02 -23.03
N VAL A 742 30.78 -27.63 -23.51
CA VAL A 742 30.38 -27.72 -24.94
C VAL A 742 30.60 -26.39 -25.68
N ASN A 743 31.45 -25.52 -25.12
CA ASN A 743 31.75 -24.18 -25.63
C ASN A 743 33.20 -24.10 -26.14
N GLU A 744 33.64 -22.89 -26.52
CA GLU A 744 34.97 -22.60 -27.04
C GLU A 744 36.09 -23.05 -26.07
N LEU A 745 35.84 -22.99 -24.76
CA LEU A 745 36.77 -23.48 -23.74
C LEU A 745 36.93 -25.01 -23.79
N GLY A 746 35.85 -25.74 -24.08
CA GLY A 746 35.92 -27.19 -24.31
C GLY A 746 36.74 -27.55 -25.56
N SER A 747 36.60 -26.78 -26.64
CA SER A 747 37.45 -26.94 -27.83
C SER A 747 38.93 -26.71 -27.51
N LEU A 748 39.22 -25.64 -26.75
CA LEU A 748 40.59 -25.30 -26.35
C LEU A 748 41.22 -26.40 -25.48
N ILE A 749 40.45 -27.03 -24.59
CA ILE A 749 40.92 -28.18 -23.79
C ILE A 749 41.24 -29.39 -24.68
N ASN A 750 40.45 -29.63 -25.72
CA ASN A 750 40.73 -30.71 -26.67
C ASN A 750 42.03 -30.45 -27.46
N ASP A 751 42.21 -29.23 -27.95
CA ASP A 751 43.44 -28.83 -28.66
C ASP A 751 44.67 -28.95 -27.75
N PHE A 752 44.54 -28.55 -26.48
CA PHE A 752 45.57 -28.75 -25.47
C PHE A 752 45.93 -30.22 -25.29
N ASN A 753 44.94 -31.11 -25.14
CA ASN A 753 45.19 -32.55 -25.00
C ASN A 753 45.87 -33.15 -26.24
N SER A 754 45.50 -32.74 -27.45
CA SER A 754 46.16 -33.16 -28.69
C SER A 754 47.63 -32.73 -28.75
N MET A 755 47.92 -31.50 -28.33
CA MET A 755 49.30 -31.01 -28.22
C MET A 755 50.13 -31.85 -27.23
N VAL A 756 49.55 -32.16 -26.06
CA VAL A 756 50.20 -33.00 -25.03
C VAL A 756 50.54 -34.38 -25.55
N GLU A 757 49.64 -35.01 -26.30
CA GLU A 757 49.91 -36.32 -26.91
C GLU A 757 50.99 -36.23 -28.00
N GLY A 758 50.99 -35.18 -28.82
CA GLY A 758 52.06 -34.94 -29.80
C GLY A 758 53.45 -34.79 -29.16
N MET A 759 53.54 -34.10 -28.02
CA MET A 759 54.79 -34.00 -27.25
C MET A 759 55.25 -35.36 -26.70
N ARG A 760 54.32 -36.17 -26.20
CA ARG A 760 54.63 -37.53 -25.71
C ARG A 760 55.22 -38.40 -26.81
N GLN A 761 54.68 -38.33 -28.03
CA GLN A 761 55.17 -39.09 -29.18
C GLN A 761 56.59 -38.66 -29.58
N ARG A 762 56.88 -37.35 -29.62
CA ARG A 762 58.22 -36.84 -29.94
C ARG A 762 59.29 -37.35 -28.97
N ARG A 763 58.98 -37.42 -27.67
CA ARG A 763 59.92 -37.96 -26.66
C ARG A 763 60.29 -39.43 -26.88
N ILE A 764 59.39 -40.22 -27.47
CA ILE A 764 59.68 -41.61 -27.81
C ILE A 764 60.65 -41.68 -28.98
N LEU A 765 60.51 -40.78 -29.97
CA LEU A 765 61.38 -40.70 -31.15
C LEU A 765 62.81 -40.28 -30.81
N GLU A 766 63.02 -39.49 -29.74
CA GLU A 766 64.35 -39.09 -29.26
C GLU A 766 65.27 -40.29 -28.99
N ARG A 767 64.73 -41.45 -28.57
CA ARG A 767 65.51 -42.66 -28.28
C ARG A 767 66.13 -43.34 -29.50
N PHE A 768 65.73 -42.93 -30.71
CA PHE A 768 66.20 -43.51 -31.97
C PHE A 768 67.19 -42.59 -32.71
N ILE A 769 67.58 -41.46 -32.10
CA ILE A 769 68.49 -40.47 -32.65
C ILE A 769 69.80 -40.54 -31.86
N SER A 770 70.96 -40.46 -32.52
CA SER A 770 72.25 -40.47 -31.82
C SER A 770 72.42 -39.22 -30.94
N ASP A 771 73.12 -39.37 -29.82
CA ASP A 771 73.35 -38.26 -28.88
C ASP A 771 74.08 -37.08 -29.54
N GLU A 772 75.01 -37.35 -30.46
CA GLU A 772 75.73 -36.33 -31.23
C GLU A 772 74.77 -35.49 -32.09
N ALA A 773 73.77 -36.12 -32.72
CA ALA A 773 72.77 -35.44 -33.53
C ALA A 773 71.85 -34.57 -32.65
N SER A 774 71.37 -35.12 -31.54
CA SER A 774 70.50 -34.42 -30.59
C SER A 774 71.18 -33.18 -29.99
N GLN A 775 72.47 -33.28 -29.64
CA GLN A 775 73.25 -32.16 -29.10
C GLN A 775 73.59 -31.11 -30.17
N THR A 776 73.96 -31.53 -31.37
CA THR A 776 74.25 -30.60 -32.47
C THR A 776 73.01 -29.78 -32.84
N ILE A 777 71.84 -30.40 -32.87
CA ILE A 777 70.55 -29.73 -33.12
C ILE A 777 70.20 -28.78 -31.96
N SER A 778 70.44 -29.19 -30.72
CA SER A 778 70.13 -28.38 -29.53
C SER A 778 71.02 -27.14 -29.41
N ASN A 779 72.32 -27.25 -29.72
CA ASN A 779 73.29 -26.17 -29.54
C ASN A 779 73.27 -25.13 -30.68
N ASN A 780 73.01 -25.54 -31.92
CA ASN A 780 73.14 -24.66 -33.08
C ASN A 780 71.81 -24.17 -33.66
N GLY A 781 70.67 -24.57 -33.08
CA GLY A 781 69.36 -24.31 -33.68
C GLY A 781 69.22 -24.96 -35.06
N PHE A 782 68.03 -24.88 -35.66
CA PHE A 782 67.74 -25.51 -36.96
C PHE A 782 68.35 -24.75 -38.16
N ASP A 783 69.56 -24.21 -38.02
CA ASP A 783 70.29 -23.60 -39.14
C ASP A 783 70.96 -24.71 -39.96
N GLY A 784 70.36 -25.03 -41.11
CA GLY A 784 70.76 -26.11 -42.00
C GLY A 784 72.21 -26.08 -42.52
N GLN A 785 72.97 -25.01 -42.26
CA GLN A 785 74.40 -24.91 -42.57
C GLN A 785 75.29 -25.74 -41.63
N SER A 786 74.93 -25.87 -40.34
CA SER A 786 75.72 -26.59 -39.32
C SER A 786 75.74 -28.11 -39.52
N LEU A 787 74.87 -28.62 -40.40
CA LEU A 787 74.67 -30.05 -40.66
C LEU A 787 75.41 -30.54 -41.91
N SER A 788 76.09 -29.65 -42.65
CA SER A 788 76.73 -29.92 -43.96
C SER A 788 78.04 -30.71 -43.89
N GLY A 789 78.48 -31.13 -42.71
CA GLY A 789 79.75 -31.84 -42.50
C GLY A 789 80.88 -30.89 -42.11
N SER A 790 81.56 -31.21 -41.02
CA SER A 790 82.72 -30.45 -40.51
C SER A 790 83.93 -31.37 -40.35
N LEU A 791 85.12 -30.90 -40.75
CA LEU A 791 86.37 -31.64 -40.53
C LEU A 791 86.81 -31.44 -39.08
N VAL A 792 86.78 -32.52 -38.29
CA VAL A 792 87.09 -32.54 -36.86
C VAL A 792 88.14 -33.59 -36.54
N TYR A 793 88.86 -33.42 -35.45
CA TYR A 793 89.75 -34.47 -34.92
C TYR A 793 88.95 -35.37 -33.97
N ARG A 794 89.02 -36.69 -34.17
CA ARG A 794 88.38 -37.69 -33.31
C ARG A 794 89.30 -38.89 -33.10
N VAL A 795 89.16 -39.52 -31.94
CA VAL A 795 89.63 -40.88 -31.71
C VAL A 795 88.44 -41.81 -31.90
N VAL A 796 88.60 -42.82 -32.74
CA VAL A 796 87.55 -43.77 -33.10
C VAL A 796 87.95 -45.14 -32.59
N MET A 797 87.01 -45.81 -31.94
CA MET A 797 87.16 -47.17 -31.43
C MET A 797 86.08 -48.05 -32.05
N PHE A 798 86.47 -49.20 -32.57
CA PHE A 798 85.57 -50.29 -32.88
C PHE A 798 85.77 -51.40 -31.86
N ILE A 799 84.66 -51.95 -31.35
CA ILE A 799 84.64 -53.16 -30.52
C ILE A 799 83.70 -54.16 -31.18
N HIS A 800 84.16 -55.37 -31.46
CA HIS A 800 83.39 -56.39 -32.18
C HIS A 800 83.47 -57.74 -31.46
N ILE A 801 82.44 -58.59 -31.60
CA ILE A 801 82.48 -59.96 -31.09
C ILE A 801 83.20 -60.84 -32.12
N ARG A 802 84.23 -61.55 -31.68
CA ARG A 802 84.98 -62.45 -32.55
C ARG A 802 84.10 -63.63 -32.97
N LYS A 803 84.15 -63.97 -34.27
CA LYS A 803 83.37 -65.08 -34.86
C LYS A 803 81.86 -64.95 -34.61
N PHE A 804 81.33 -63.73 -34.58
CA PHE A 804 79.90 -63.49 -34.34
C PHE A 804 79.00 -64.21 -35.36
N ASP A 805 79.44 -64.33 -36.62
CA ASP A 805 78.70 -65.08 -37.65
C ASP A 805 78.52 -66.56 -37.25
N GLU A 806 79.58 -67.21 -36.72
CA GLU A 806 79.51 -68.59 -36.21
C GLU A 806 78.55 -68.69 -35.01
N ILE A 807 78.50 -67.67 -34.16
CA ILE A 807 77.57 -67.60 -33.01
C ILE A 807 76.12 -67.48 -33.51
N CYS A 808 75.87 -66.63 -34.50
CA CYS A 808 74.55 -66.43 -35.08
C CYS A 808 73.99 -67.69 -35.75
N GLU A 809 74.84 -68.52 -36.34
CA GLU A 809 74.44 -69.80 -36.92
C GLU A 809 74.06 -70.86 -35.86
N GLN A 810 74.48 -70.66 -34.60
CA GLN A 810 74.30 -71.63 -33.51
C GLN A 810 73.13 -71.32 -32.57
N ILE A 811 72.55 -70.11 -32.60
CA ILE A 811 71.47 -69.69 -31.69
C ILE A 811 70.28 -69.06 -32.42
N GLU A 812 69.09 -69.16 -31.81
CA GLU A 812 67.86 -68.59 -32.36
C GLU A 812 67.94 -67.04 -32.50
N PRO A 813 67.30 -66.43 -33.52
CA PRO A 813 67.35 -64.98 -33.75
C PRO A 813 66.94 -64.12 -32.55
N GLU A 814 65.94 -64.53 -31.77
CA GLU A 814 65.54 -63.81 -30.54
C GLU A 814 66.63 -63.86 -29.46
N SER A 815 67.39 -64.97 -29.40
CA SER A 815 68.53 -65.13 -28.50
C SER A 815 69.71 -64.28 -28.95
N VAL A 816 69.91 -64.09 -30.26
CA VAL A 816 70.88 -63.10 -30.79
C VAL A 816 70.52 -61.69 -30.30
N ILE A 817 69.25 -61.28 -30.40
CA ILE A 817 68.82 -59.95 -29.94
C ILE A 817 69.01 -59.80 -28.42
N ARG A 818 68.69 -60.83 -27.63
CA ARG A 818 68.92 -60.81 -26.18
C ARG A 818 70.41 -60.69 -25.86
N LEU A 819 71.27 -61.45 -26.55
CA LEU A 819 72.72 -61.38 -26.41
C LEU A 819 73.21 -59.96 -26.71
N LEU A 820 72.81 -59.38 -27.83
CA LEU A 820 73.18 -58.02 -28.24
C LEU A 820 72.70 -56.97 -27.23
N ASN A 821 71.47 -57.06 -26.73
CA ASN A 821 70.96 -56.11 -25.74
C ASN A 821 71.73 -56.19 -24.41
N ILE A 822 72.09 -57.39 -23.94
CA ILE A 822 72.91 -57.56 -22.73
C ILE A 822 74.31 -57.02 -22.97
N TYR A 823 74.91 -57.33 -24.13
CA TYR A 823 76.21 -56.84 -24.55
C TYR A 823 76.27 -55.31 -24.60
N PHE A 824 75.36 -54.66 -25.34
CA PHE A 824 75.30 -53.20 -25.43
C PHE A 824 75.01 -52.55 -24.08
N SER A 825 74.04 -53.06 -23.32
CA SER A 825 73.71 -52.49 -22.00
C SER A 825 74.86 -52.58 -20.98
N THR A 826 75.77 -53.54 -21.17
CA THR A 826 76.94 -53.70 -20.29
C THR A 826 78.08 -52.75 -20.69
N LEU A 827 78.31 -52.54 -21.99
CA LEU A 827 79.41 -51.71 -22.48
C LEU A 827 79.07 -50.22 -22.57
N GLU A 828 77.81 -49.86 -22.85
CA GLU A 828 77.37 -48.48 -23.00
C GLU A 828 77.69 -47.58 -21.79
N PRO A 829 77.47 -48.01 -20.53
CA PRO A 829 77.85 -47.22 -19.36
C PRO A 829 79.36 -46.96 -19.26
N GLU A 830 80.20 -47.94 -19.60
CA GLU A 830 81.67 -47.80 -19.55
C GLU A 830 82.17 -46.85 -20.66
N ILE A 831 81.53 -46.90 -21.82
CA ILE A 831 81.77 -45.97 -22.93
C ILE A 831 81.41 -44.54 -22.52
N ALA A 832 80.20 -44.33 -21.99
CA ALA A 832 79.71 -43.03 -21.58
C ALA A 832 80.53 -42.44 -20.41
N ALA A 833 80.93 -43.26 -19.44
CA ALA A 833 81.69 -42.83 -18.26
C ALA A 833 83.06 -42.22 -18.59
N HIS A 834 83.64 -42.59 -19.73
CA HIS A 834 84.92 -42.06 -20.21
C HIS A 834 84.75 -41.03 -21.33
N GLY A 835 83.55 -40.47 -21.50
CA GLY A 835 83.28 -39.43 -22.50
C GLY A 835 83.18 -39.95 -23.94
N GLY A 836 83.11 -41.27 -24.12
CA GLY A 836 82.87 -41.89 -25.42
C GLY A 836 81.43 -41.72 -25.86
N GLN A 837 81.23 -41.52 -27.15
CA GLN A 837 79.93 -41.36 -27.77
C GLN A 837 79.73 -42.48 -28.78
N ILE A 838 78.68 -43.27 -28.59
CA ILE A 838 78.30 -44.32 -29.52
C ILE A 838 77.73 -43.65 -30.76
N ASP A 839 78.41 -43.81 -31.90
CA ASP A 839 77.97 -43.29 -33.18
C ASP A 839 76.81 -44.15 -33.70
N LYS A 840 77.05 -45.47 -33.77
CA LYS A 840 76.05 -46.48 -34.11
C LYS A 840 76.48 -47.88 -33.70
N TYR A 841 75.49 -48.77 -33.64
CA TYR A 841 75.67 -50.21 -33.61
C TYR A 841 75.64 -50.76 -35.05
N ILE A 842 76.60 -51.62 -35.40
CA ILE A 842 76.68 -52.27 -36.72
C ILE A 842 76.73 -53.78 -36.49
N ALA A 843 75.57 -54.44 -36.58
CA ALA A 843 75.40 -55.82 -36.09
C ALA A 843 75.81 -55.95 -34.61
N ASP A 844 76.89 -56.66 -34.30
CA ASP A 844 77.50 -56.79 -32.98
C ASP A 844 78.65 -55.80 -32.72
N ALA A 845 79.05 -55.02 -33.73
CA ALA A 845 80.08 -54.01 -33.59
C ALA A 845 79.52 -52.74 -32.92
N ILE A 846 80.29 -52.18 -32.00
CA ILE A 846 80.05 -50.84 -31.44
C ILE A 846 81.08 -49.89 -32.05
N MET A 847 80.60 -48.87 -32.77
CA MET A 847 81.42 -47.76 -33.22
C MET A 847 81.33 -46.62 -32.22
N VAL A 848 82.44 -46.30 -31.58
CA VAL A 848 82.53 -45.24 -30.57
C VAL A 848 83.47 -44.15 -31.05
N SER A 849 83.11 -42.91 -30.78
CA SER A 849 83.97 -41.75 -31.02
C SER A 849 84.26 -41.00 -29.74
N PHE A 850 85.45 -40.44 -29.65
CA PHE A 850 85.90 -39.65 -28.52
C PHE A 850 86.34 -38.28 -29.03
N ALA A 851 85.69 -37.26 -28.46
CA ALA A 851 85.93 -35.86 -28.72
C ALA A 851 86.76 -35.25 -27.58
N ARG A 852 87.65 -34.30 -27.89
CA ARG A 852 88.49 -33.64 -26.86
C ARG A 852 87.63 -32.97 -25.80
N GLU A 853 86.51 -32.38 -26.22
CA GLU A 853 85.58 -31.62 -25.39
C GLU A 853 84.88 -32.49 -24.32
N ARG A 854 84.85 -33.81 -24.51
CA ARG A 854 84.17 -34.75 -23.59
C ARG A 854 85.13 -35.60 -22.77
N THR A 855 86.43 -35.45 -22.97
CA THR A 855 87.46 -36.36 -22.46
C THR A 855 88.57 -35.62 -21.74
N ASP A 856 88.27 -34.44 -21.16
CA ASP A 856 89.24 -33.55 -20.52
C ASP A 856 90.48 -33.26 -21.40
N ASN A 857 90.25 -33.08 -22.71
CA ASN A 857 91.27 -32.92 -23.74
C ASN A 857 92.23 -34.11 -23.96
N GLN A 858 91.90 -35.31 -23.47
CA GLN A 858 92.72 -36.53 -23.62
C GLN A 858 91.93 -37.70 -24.25
N PRO A 859 91.40 -37.55 -25.48
CA PRO A 859 90.54 -38.56 -26.10
C PRO A 859 91.27 -39.87 -26.42
N GLU A 860 92.58 -39.84 -26.66
CA GLU A 860 93.40 -41.03 -26.94
C GLU A 860 93.50 -41.92 -25.70
N LEU A 861 93.77 -41.31 -24.54
CA LEU A 861 93.81 -42.00 -23.26
C LEU A 861 92.42 -42.48 -22.83
N ALA A 862 91.38 -41.66 -23.06
CA ALA A 862 90.00 -42.03 -22.76
C ALA A 862 89.58 -43.28 -23.54
N ALA A 863 89.83 -43.32 -24.86
CA ALA A 863 89.52 -44.47 -25.70
C ALA A 863 90.28 -45.73 -25.25
N ALA A 864 91.57 -45.62 -24.95
CA ALA A 864 92.37 -46.75 -24.47
C ALA A 864 91.86 -47.28 -23.12
N LYS A 865 91.52 -46.40 -22.17
CA LYS A 865 90.89 -46.77 -20.89
C LYS A 865 89.53 -47.42 -21.09
N THR A 866 88.69 -46.89 -21.97
CA THR A 866 87.39 -47.47 -22.29
C THR A 866 87.55 -48.89 -22.82
N ALA A 867 88.45 -49.12 -23.79
CA ALA A 867 88.68 -50.45 -24.34
C ALA A 867 89.12 -51.45 -23.25
N LEU A 868 90.05 -51.06 -22.37
CA LEU A 868 90.47 -51.87 -21.22
C LEU A 868 89.32 -52.15 -20.25
N ARG A 869 88.47 -51.16 -19.95
CA ARG A 869 87.32 -51.33 -19.06
C ARG A 869 86.26 -52.24 -19.67
N CYS A 870 85.96 -52.09 -20.95
CA CYS A 870 85.08 -53.01 -21.68
C CYS A 870 85.63 -54.45 -21.62
N LEU A 871 86.94 -54.62 -21.75
CA LEU A 871 87.59 -55.92 -21.62
C LEU A 871 87.52 -56.49 -20.19
N GLN A 872 87.72 -55.66 -19.18
CA GLN A 872 87.60 -56.04 -17.77
C GLN A 872 86.17 -56.45 -17.38
N ARG A 873 85.15 -55.92 -18.09
CA ARG A 873 83.74 -56.32 -17.92
C ARG A 873 83.39 -57.63 -18.62
N LEU A 874 84.24 -58.12 -19.52
CA LEU A 874 83.96 -59.31 -20.32
C LEU A 874 83.70 -60.58 -19.49
N PRO A 875 84.40 -60.85 -18.35
CA PRO A 875 84.07 -61.96 -17.47
C PRO A 875 82.67 -61.84 -16.85
N GLU A 876 82.29 -60.65 -16.37
CA GLU A 876 80.97 -60.40 -15.80
C GLU A 876 79.87 -60.55 -16.87
N LEU A 877 80.13 -60.00 -18.06
CA LEU A 877 79.25 -60.15 -19.21
C LEU A 877 79.07 -61.63 -19.59
N ASN A 878 80.15 -62.40 -19.69
CA ASN A 878 80.09 -63.82 -20.02
C ASN A 878 79.36 -64.62 -18.95
N ALA A 879 79.49 -64.28 -17.67
CA ALA A 879 78.69 -64.87 -16.60
C ALA A 879 77.20 -64.54 -16.77
N ALA A 880 76.85 -63.29 -17.13
CA ALA A 880 75.48 -62.91 -17.41
C ALA A 880 74.90 -63.65 -18.63
N LEU A 881 75.67 -63.78 -19.72
CA LEU A 881 75.28 -64.53 -20.91
C LEU A 881 75.07 -66.01 -20.60
N GLN A 882 75.99 -66.65 -19.88
CA GLN A 882 75.83 -68.04 -19.45
C GLN A 882 74.60 -68.24 -18.57
N SER A 883 74.33 -67.32 -17.63
CA SER A 883 73.14 -67.39 -16.78
C SER A 883 71.83 -67.28 -17.58
N ALA A 884 71.87 -66.62 -18.73
CA ALA A 884 70.78 -66.50 -19.68
C ALA A 884 70.71 -67.66 -20.70
N GLY A 885 71.59 -68.67 -20.58
CA GLY A 885 71.67 -69.81 -21.50
C GLY A 885 72.28 -69.46 -22.87
N LEU A 886 73.06 -68.38 -22.95
CA LEU A 886 73.68 -67.87 -24.18
C LEU A 886 75.17 -68.22 -24.24
N PRO A 887 75.77 -68.35 -25.45
CA PRO A 887 77.18 -68.66 -25.60
C PRO A 887 78.06 -67.53 -25.07
N MET A 888 79.25 -67.90 -24.57
CA MET A 888 80.28 -66.93 -24.21
C MET A 888 80.83 -66.23 -25.46
N ILE A 889 81.26 -65.00 -25.26
CA ILE A 889 81.81 -64.15 -26.31
C ILE A 889 83.23 -63.71 -25.96
N ILE A 890 84.01 -63.47 -27.01
CA ILE A 890 85.32 -62.83 -26.95
C ILE A 890 85.22 -61.57 -27.80
N THR A 891 85.75 -60.45 -27.34
CA THR A 891 85.72 -59.20 -28.10
C THR A 891 87.12 -58.74 -28.48
N GLY A 892 87.24 -58.16 -29.67
CA GLY A 892 88.42 -57.45 -30.13
C GLY A 892 88.14 -55.96 -30.18
N ALA A 893 89.17 -55.13 -30.01
CA ALA A 893 89.03 -53.69 -30.18
C ALA A 893 90.16 -53.08 -31.01
N GLY A 894 89.80 -52.07 -31.80
CA GLY A 894 90.70 -51.31 -32.66
C GLY A 894 90.53 -49.83 -32.45
N ILE A 895 91.62 -49.11 -32.17
CA ILE A 895 91.59 -47.68 -31.87
C ILE A 895 92.51 -46.91 -32.81
N ALA A 896 91.96 -45.91 -33.50
CA ALA A 896 92.73 -45.00 -34.33
C ALA A 896 92.30 -43.56 -34.12
N ALA A 897 93.22 -42.63 -34.31
CA ALA A 897 92.98 -41.20 -34.14
C ALA A 897 93.36 -40.44 -35.40
N GLY A 898 92.59 -39.41 -35.73
CA GLY A 898 92.89 -38.55 -36.87
C GLY A 898 91.74 -37.64 -37.28
N PRO A 899 91.94 -36.86 -38.36
CA PRO A 899 90.90 -36.01 -38.93
C PRO A 899 89.81 -36.85 -39.59
N VAL A 900 88.55 -36.51 -39.30
CA VAL A 900 87.33 -37.14 -39.81
C VAL A 900 86.28 -36.08 -40.10
N ILE A 901 85.32 -36.38 -40.99
CA ILE A 901 84.18 -35.52 -41.28
C ILE A 901 83.01 -35.96 -40.39
N LEU A 902 82.49 -35.03 -39.57
CA LEU A 902 81.27 -35.21 -38.78
C LEU A 902 80.11 -34.46 -39.44
N GLY A 903 79.04 -35.15 -39.83
CA GLY A 903 77.87 -34.50 -40.43
C GLY A 903 76.72 -35.45 -40.80
N GLN A 904 75.69 -34.89 -41.45
CA GLN A 904 74.57 -35.68 -41.99
C GLN A 904 74.96 -36.38 -43.29
N ILE A 905 74.86 -37.70 -43.32
CA ILE A 905 75.10 -38.51 -44.52
C ILE A 905 73.83 -39.33 -44.83
N GLY A 906 73.36 -39.28 -46.07
CA GLY A 906 72.20 -40.03 -46.52
C GLY A 906 71.43 -39.36 -47.66
N ALA A 907 70.25 -39.90 -47.99
CA ALA A 907 69.44 -39.41 -49.08
C ALA A 907 68.79 -38.05 -48.77
N HIS A 908 68.70 -37.15 -49.76
CA HIS A 908 68.23 -35.79 -49.55
C HIS A 908 66.81 -35.69 -48.96
N ARG A 909 65.91 -36.60 -49.35
CA ARG A 909 64.50 -36.69 -48.88
C ARG A 909 64.21 -37.92 -48.03
N GLY A 910 65.23 -38.71 -47.71
CA GLY A 910 65.09 -40.00 -47.02
C GLY A 910 65.81 -40.02 -45.67
N ARG A 911 66.10 -41.22 -45.18
CA ARG A 911 66.89 -41.43 -43.97
C ARG A 911 68.27 -40.79 -44.12
N LYS A 912 68.67 -40.03 -43.10
CA LYS A 912 70.03 -39.51 -42.92
C LYS A 912 70.52 -39.96 -41.57
N ASP A 913 71.76 -40.42 -41.51
CA ASP A 913 72.44 -40.67 -40.25
C ASP A 913 73.42 -39.51 -40.02
N PHE A 914 73.48 -39.00 -38.79
CA PHE A 914 74.53 -38.07 -38.39
C PHE A 914 75.69 -38.90 -37.84
N THR A 915 76.81 -38.92 -38.56
CA THR A 915 77.87 -39.92 -38.31
C THR A 915 79.24 -39.41 -38.76
N LEU A 916 80.29 -40.13 -38.37
CA LEU A 916 81.68 -39.84 -38.73
C LEU A 916 82.13 -40.62 -39.97
N ILE A 917 82.75 -39.93 -40.93
CA ILE A 917 83.42 -40.55 -42.08
C ILE A 917 84.85 -40.05 -42.17
N GLY A 918 85.81 -40.96 -42.26
CA GLY A 918 87.19 -40.58 -42.51
C GLY A 918 88.13 -41.76 -42.45
N ASP A 919 89.38 -41.49 -42.76
CA ASP A 919 90.42 -42.51 -42.79
C ASP A 919 90.71 -43.12 -41.41
N ALA A 920 90.60 -42.33 -40.33
CA ALA A 920 90.74 -42.83 -38.96
C ALA A 920 89.62 -43.84 -38.59
N VAL A 921 88.38 -43.65 -39.07
CA VAL A 921 87.28 -44.61 -38.88
C VAL A 921 87.63 -45.94 -39.55
N ASN A 922 88.10 -45.90 -40.79
CA ASN A 922 88.49 -47.10 -41.53
C ASN A 922 89.72 -47.79 -40.92
N LEU A 923 90.67 -47.04 -40.38
CA LEU A 923 91.84 -47.59 -39.72
C LEU A 923 91.44 -48.29 -38.41
N ALA A 924 90.61 -47.66 -37.58
CA ALA A 924 90.12 -48.26 -36.34
C ALA A 924 89.39 -49.59 -36.58
N ALA A 925 88.48 -49.65 -37.56
CA ALA A 925 87.79 -50.88 -37.93
C ALA A 925 88.76 -51.99 -38.38
N ARG A 926 89.83 -51.64 -39.11
CA ARG A 926 90.81 -52.63 -39.57
C ARG A 926 91.75 -53.11 -38.48
N LEU A 927 92.10 -52.24 -37.53
CA LEU A 927 92.86 -52.63 -36.34
C LEU A 927 92.02 -53.55 -35.46
N GLU A 928 90.72 -53.28 -35.33
CA GLU A 928 89.79 -54.17 -34.62
C GLU A 928 89.80 -55.55 -35.29
N SER A 929 89.60 -55.62 -36.61
CA SER A 929 89.59 -56.92 -37.30
C SER A 929 90.93 -57.65 -37.22
N ALA A 930 92.04 -56.91 -37.16
CA ALA A 930 93.38 -57.47 -36.97
C ALA A 930 93.66 -57.92 -35.53
N SER A 931 92.85 -57.51 -34.55
CA SER A 931 92.98 -57.91 -33.14
C SER A 931 92.52 -59.34 -32.87
N HIS A 932 91.89 -60.00 -33.84
CA HIS A 932 91.35 -61.36 -33.68
C HIS A 932 92.39 -62.49 -33.88
N PHE A 933 93.55 -62.38 -33.23
CA PHE A 933 94.57 -63.43 -33.15
C PHE A 933 94.55 -64.12 -31.77
N GLY A 934 95.25 -65.24 -31.62
CA GLY A 934 95.30 -65.98 -30.34
C GLY A 934 93.95 -66.52 -29.86
N GLU A 935 93.87 -66.88 -28.56
CA GLU A 935 92.63 -67.27 -27.87
C GLU A 935 92.11 -66.18 -26.91
N ASN A 936 92.91 -65.14 -26.67
CA ASN A 936 92.57 -64.04 -25.78
C ASN A 936 91.96 -62.87 -26.56
N PRO A 937 91.23 -61.97 -25.89
CA PRO A 937 90.82 -60.72 -26.49
C PRO A 937 92.01 -59.75 -26.55
N HIS A 938 92.19 -59.09 -27.70
CA HIS A 938 93.30 -58.16 -27.92
C HIS A 938 92.77 -56.77 -28.30
N ILE A 939 93.53 -55.74 -27.93
CA ILE A 939 93.23 -54.34 -28.25
C ILE A 939 94.40 -53.81 -29.07
N LEU A 940 94.16 -53.47 -30.34
CA LEU A 940 95.16 -52.90 -31.22
C LEU A 940 94.93 -51.40 -31.41
N VAL A 941 96.01 -50.63 -31.30
CA VAL A 941 95.96 -49.16 -31.40
C VAL A 941 96.98 -48.64 -32.42
N ALA A 942 96.62 -47.55 -33.10
CA ALA A 942 97.53 -46.84 -34.00
C ALA A 942 98.55 -46.00 -33.21
N LYS A 943 99.70 -45.70 -33.83
CA LYS A 943 100.77 -44.86 -33.26
C LYS A 943 100.32 -43.61 -32.47
N PRO A 944 99.37 -42.76 -32.94
CA PRO A 944 99.00 -41.56 -32.19
C PRO A 944 98.40 -41.86 -30.80
N ILE A 945 97.83 -43.05 -30.61
CA ILE A 945 97.27 -43.46 -29.32
C ILE A 945 98.42 -43.89 -28.40
N GLU A 946 99.41 -44.59 -28.92
CA GLU A 946 100.61 -44.97 -28.17
C GLU A 946 101.37 -43.74 -27.68
N GLU A 947 101.65 -42.77 -28.54
CA GLU A 947 102.39 -41.54 -28.18
C GLU A 947 101.75 -40.78 -27.00
N MET A 948 100.42 -40.81 -26.91
CA MET A 948 99.66 -40.10 -25.88
C MET A 948 99.37 -40.96 -24.63
N ALA A 949 99.29 -42.28 -24.76
CA ALA A 949 98.89 -43.19 -23.68
C ALA A 949 100.05 -43.97 -23.04
N ALA A 950 101.23 -44.05 -23.68
CA ALA A 950 102.38 -44.86 -23.24
C ALA A 950 102.93 -44.49 -21.84
N ASN A 951 102.71 -43.26 -21.38
CA ASN A 951 103.14 -42.83 -20.05
C ASN A 951 102.24 -43.35 -18.91
N LEU A 952 101.06 -43.89 -19.23
CA LEU A 952 100.05 -44.28 -18.25
C LEU A 952 99.55 -45.71 -18.41
N LEU A 953 99.74 -46.32 -19.59
CA LEU A 953 99.30 -47.67 -19.93
C LEU A 953 100.47 -48.46 -20.55
N GLN A 954 100.45 -49.79 -20.42
CA GLN A 954 101.46 -50.65 -21.04
C GLN A 954 101.09 -50.94 -22.50
N LEU A 955 101.93 -50.48 -23.43
CA LEU A 955 101.79 -50.75 -24.85
C LEU A 955 103.03 -51.47 -25.37
N ARG A 956 102.80 -52.45 -26.24
CA ARG A 956 103.85 -53.22 -26.90
C ARG A 956 103.76 -53.02 -28.41
N PHE A 957 104.90 -52.80 -29.07
CA PHE A 957 104.94 -52.82 -30.53
C PHE A 957 104.51 -54.20 -31.04
N HIS A 958 103.44 -54.24 -31.85
CA HIS A 958 102.86 -55.47 -32.36
C HIS A 958 103.41 -55.80 -33.74
N ASP A 959 103.14 -54.94 -34.74
CA ASP A 959 103.63 -55.12 -36.12
C ASP A 959 103.51 -53.84 -36.96
N LEU A 960 104.14 -53.84 -38.15
CA LEU A 960 103.95 -52.87 -39.23
C LEU A 960 102.91 -53.42 -40.23
N LEU A 961 101.65 -53.11 -40.00
CA LEU A 961 100.55 -53.63 -40.83
C LEU A 961 100.42 -52.85 -42.15
N LYS A 962 100.44 -53.57 -43.27
CA LYS A 962 100.10 -53.01 -44.59
C LYS A 962 98.59 -52.92 -44.75
N VAL A 963 98.03 -51.76 -44.42
CA VAL A 963 96.59 -51.53 -44.46
C VAL A 963 96.12 -51.17 -45.88
N LYS A 964 95.07 -51.83 -46.39
CA LYS A 964 94.52 -51.62 -47.74
C LYS A 964 94.15 -50.15 -47.98
N GLY A 965 94.81 -49.47 -48.93
CA GLY A 965 94.55 -48.05 -49.24
C GLY A 965 95.52 -47.06 -48.58
N LYS A 966 96.49 -47.53 -47.78
CA LYS A 966 97.64 -46.75 -47.32
C LYS A 966 98.90 -47.17 -48.08
N GLN A 967 99.71 -46.19 -48.52
CA GLN A 967 100.97 -46.47 -49.23
C GLN A 967 102.09 -46.90 -48.27
N MET A 968 102.11 -46.39 -47.05
CA MET A 968 103.07 -46.75 -46.00
C MET A 968 102.41 -47.73 -45.01
N ALA A 969 103.18 -48.71 -44.52
CA ALA A 969 102.74 -49.58 -43.43
C ALA A 969 102.50 -48.74 -42.18
N VAL A 970 101.45 -49.08 -41.43
CA VAL A 970 101.06 -48.37 -40.21
C VAL A 970 101.68 -49.11 -39.02
N GLU A 971 102.35 -48.38 -38.13
CA GLU A 971 102.83 -48.92 -36.87
C GLU A 971 101.63 -49.20 -35.95
N VAL A 972 101.52 -50.46 -35.51
CA VAL A 972 100.45 -50.95 -34.66
C VAL A 972 101.03 -51.41 -33.33
N PHE A 973 100.36 -51.01 -32.27
CA PHE A 973 100.71 -51.34 -30.90
C PHE A 973 99.57 -52.13 -30.27
N GLU A 974 99.91 -53.09 -29.43
CA GLU A 974 98.97 -53.84 -28.62
C GLU A 974 98.92 -53.23 -27.22
N LEU A 975 97.71 -52.99 -26.75
CA LEU A 975 97.47 -52.48 -25.40
C LEU A 975 97.31 -53.66 -24.44
N GLU A 976 98.24 -53.82 -23.52
CA GLU A 976 98.25 -54.93 -22.56
C GLU A 976 97.46 -54.56 -21.31
N ALA A 977 96.59 -55.47 -20.85
CA ALA A 977 95.91 -55.30 -19.57
C ALA A 977 96.91 -55.54 -18.43
N THR A 978 97.26 -54.50 -17.68
CA THR A 978 98.01 -54.66 -16.41
C THR A 978 97.14 -55.42 -15.41
N SER A 979 97.64 -56.57 -14.94
CA SER A 979 97.04 -57.46 -13.94
C SER A 979 96.59 -56.76 -12.66
#